data_AF-A0A667HTM4-F1
#
_entry.id   AF-A0A667HTM4-F1
#
_cell.length_a   1.000
_cell.length_b   1.000
_cell.length_c   1.000
_cell.angle_alpha   90.00
_cell.angle_beta   90.00
_cell.angle_gamma   90.00
#
_symmetry.space_group_name_H-M   'P 1'
#
loop_
_entity.id
_entity.type
_entity.pdbx_description
1 polymer ?
#
loop_
_entity_poly.entity_id
_entity_poly.type
_entity_poly.pdbx_seq_one_letter_code
_entity_poly.pdbx_strand_id
1 'polypeptide(L)'
;MASAAVESFVSKQLDLLELERDAEVEERRSWQENISLKELQSRGVCLLKLQVSSQRTGLYGRLLVTFEPRRCTSATALPSNSFTSGDIVGLYDEGGQLATGILTRIMQRSVTVAFDESHDFQLSLDRECAYRLLKLANDVTYKRLKKALISLKKYHSGPASSLIEVVFGGSPPSPASETQPPPFCNTSLDASQKEAVSFALSQKELAIIHGPPGTGKTTTVVEIILQAVRRGLKVLCCAPSNVAVDNLAERLARCQQKVLRLGHPARLLECIQQHSLDAVLARSDSAQIVADIRKDIDQAFLKNRQTQDKREKSSFWNEIKLLRKELKEREEAAMLESLRSAAVVLATNTGASPDGPLKLLPDGHFDVVVIDECAQALEASCWIPLLKAGKCILAGDHKQLPPTIVSPKAAAAGLARSLMERLAAEQGASVVRTLTVQYRMHRAIMQWASEALYHGRLTAHPSVAGHLLRDLPGVAATEETGIPLLLVDTAGCGLFELEEEDDQSKGNPGEVRLVSLHVQALVEAGVRASDVAVITPYNLQVDLLRQSLAHRHPELEIKSVDGFQGREKEAVVLSFVRSNRKGEVGFLAEDRRINVAVTRARRHVAVVCDSRTVNNHAFLKTLVDHFTEHGEVRTAFEYLDDIVPENYSHESSQGHGQASARPRGPAAAAGKPPGSRMREGVREARAAAGLQRKTPGGKPSGPEVGSQPSLNGGGLCPEAADGRDRADRFRAEIAEFVASENTRLEFPASLNSHDRMWIHQIAEEHGLRHDSTGEGKKRFITVSKRAPPAPPPPAAPAPGPTEAEPPPGEQSGRDPPDLKALHLERLQREKSRREPQAEQGQQASRSGPRKLPEKKKKKEVKGHVAVDLPGEEDFDALVSAAVKADNTCGLAKCTASVATLGQLCLHCGRRFCLSHHLPEIHSCGERARAHARQRISREGVLYAGSGTKDRSLDPARRAQLQRRLDKKLGELTSQRKGKRKEKEK
;
A
#
# COMPACT_ATOMS: atom_id res chain seq x y z
N MET A 1 44.37 2.83 -15.25
CA MET A 1 43.70 3.24 -13.99
C MET A 1 42.48 2.37 -13.67
N ALA A 2 41.56 2.09 -14.63
CA ALA A 2 40.31 1.35 -14.42
C ALA A 2 40.41 0.11 -13.49
N SER A 3 41.37 -0.78 -13.68
CA SER A 3 41.53 -2.00 -12.86
C SER A 3 41.59 -1.74 -11.33
N ALA A 4 42.24 -0.66 -10.88
CA ALA A 4 42.28 -0.31 -9.45
C ALA A 4 40.94 0.24 -8.94
N ALA A 5 40.20 0.97 -9.78
CA ALA A 5 38.85 1.44 -9.46
C ALA A 5 37.86 0.28 -9.38
N VAL A 6 37.95 -0.69 -10.31
CA VAL A 6 37.18 -1.94 -10.29
C VAL A 6 37.48 -2.76 -9.03
N GLU A 7 38.76 -2.91 -8.65
CA GLU A 7 39.18 -3.64 -7.45
C GLU A 7 38.60 -3.04 -6.16
N SER A 8 38.67 -1.71 -6.02
CA SER A 8 38.09 -0.97 -4.90
C SER A 8 36.56 -1.07 -4.87
N PHE A 9 35.91 -0.88 -6.02
CA PHE A 9 34.46 -0.99 -6.16
C PHE A 9 33.94 -2.40 -5.82
N VAL A 10 34.56 -3.44 -6.38
CA VAL A 10 34.17 -4.85 -6.14
C VAL A 10 34.31 -5.19 -4.67
N SER A 11 35.42 -4.81 -4.03
CA SER A 11 35.65 -5.06 -2.60
C SER A 11 34.57 -4.39 -1.75
N LYS A 12 34.32 -3.09 -1.96
CA LYS A 12 33.26 -2.35 -1.27
C LYS A 12 31.87 -2.96 -1.49
N GLN A 13 31.53 -3.33 -2.72
CA GLN A 13 30.21 -3.92 -3.04
C GLN A 13 30.02 -5.31 -2.41
N LEU A 14 31.09 -6.11 -2.28
CA LEU A 14 31.02 -7.39 -1.58
C LEU A 14 30.71 -7.19 -0.10
N ASP A 15 31.40 -6.27 0.57
CA ASP A 15 31.14 -5.97 1.99
C ASP A 15 29.71 -5.44 2.22
N LEU A 16 29.22 -4.57 1.34
CA LEU A 16 27.85 -4.06 1.39
C LEU A 16 26.80 -5.16 1.16
N LEU A 17 27.05 -6.12 0.27
CA LEU A 17 26.13 -7.23 0.01
C LEU A 17 26.10 -8.25 1.16
N GLU A 18 27.20 -8.45 1.90
CA GLU A 18 27.15 -9.27 3.11
C GLU A 18 26.40 -8.55 4.25
N LEU A 19 26.63 -7.24 4.44
CA LEU A 19 25.87 -6.40 5.40
C LEU A 19 24.37 -6.34 5.11
N GLU A 20 23.97 -6.48 3.85
CA GLU A 20 22.57 -6.58 3.43
C GLU A 20 22.02 -8.00 3.61
N ARG A 21 22.76 -9.03 3.18
CA ARG A 21 22.38 -10.44 3.34
C ARG A 21 22.17 -10.81 4.82
N ASP A 22 23.08 -10.39 5.69
CA ASP A 22 22.98 -10.69 7.12
C ASP A 22 21.84 -9.92 7.80
N ALA A 23 21.48 -8.72 7.31
CA ALA A 23 20.30 -7.99 7.77
C ALA A 23 18.98 -8.67 7.34
N GLU A 24 18.86 -9.08 6.06
CA GLU A 24 17.68 -9.82 5.57
C GLU A 24 17.51 -11.17 6.29
N VAL A 25 18.63 -11.85 6.60
CA VAL A 25 18.62 -13.11 7.37
C VAL A 25 18.19 -12.88 8.82
N GLU A 26 18.69 -11.83 9.48
CA GLU A 26 18.37 -11.55 10.89
C GLU A 26 16.92 -11.04 11.06
N GLU A 27 16.43 -10.19 10.16
CA GLU A 27 15.02 -9.78 10.13
C GLU A 27 14.10 -11.01 10.06
N ARG A 28 14.34 -11.91 9.09
CA ARG A 28 13.56 -13.14 8.91
C ARG A 28 13.73 -14.12 10.07
N ARG A 29 14.92 -14.21 10.69
CA ARG A 29 15.15 -14.98 11.92
C ARG A 29 14.28 -14.45 13.06
N SER A 30 14.27 -13.13 13.27
CA SER A 30 13.47 -12.50 14.33
C SER A 30 11.97 -12.79 14.15
N TRP A 31 11.48 -12.82 12.90
CA TRP A 31 10.12 -13.24 12.60
C TRP A 31 9.89 -14.73 12.88
N GLN A 32 10.84 -15.62 12.53
CA GLN A 32 10.71 -17.06 12.78
C GLN A 32 10.76 -17.43 14.27
N GLU A 33 11.50 -16.67 15.09
CA GLU A 33 11.69 -16.95 16.51
C GLU A 33 10.63 -16.29 17.41
N ASN A 34 10.26 -15.03 17.13
CA ASN A 34 9.32 -14.27 17.98
C ASN A 34 7.85 -14.41 17.56
N ILE A 35 7.56 -14.78 16.30
CA ILE A 35 6.18 -14.82 15.77
C ILE A 35 5.70 -16.26 15.66
N SER A 36 4.52 -16.54 16.22
CA SER A 36 3.93 -17.89 16.14
C SER A 36 3.67 -18.33 14.69
N LEU A 37 3.83 -19.62 14.39
CA LEU A 37 3.57 -20.16 13.03
C LEU A 37 2.18 -19.83 12.47
N LYS A 38 1.18 -19.66 13.34
CA LYS A 38 -0.19 -19.25 12.96
C LYS A 38 -0.27 -17.79 12.55
N GLU A 39 0.54 -16.92 13.16
CA GLU A 39 0.65 -15.51 12.83
C GLU A 39 1.57 -15.27 11.61
N LEU A 40 2.59 -16.12 11.41
CA LEU A 40 3.29 -16.18 10.12
C LEU A 40 2.37 -16.66 8.97
N GLN A 41 1.28 -17.37 9.27
CA GLN A 41 0.24 -17.76 8.31
C GLN A 41 -0.83 -16.67 8.08
N SER A 42 -1.18 -15.84 9.07
CA SER A 42 -2.04 -14.65 8.86
C SER A 42 -1.32 -13.57 8.06
N ARG A 43 -0.03 -13.30 8.38
CA ARG A 43 0.90 -12.45 7.60
C ARG A 43 1.28 -13.06 6.24
N GLY A 44 0.82 -14.27 5.95
CA GLY A 44 0.91 -14.87 4.61
C GLY A 44 2.28 -15.40 4.19
N VAL A 45 3.29 -15.42 5.08
CA VAL A 45 4.67 -15.87 4.79
C VAL A 45 4.92 -17.36 5.10
N CYS A 46 3.93 -18.04 5.69
CA CYS A 46 3.95 -19.47 5.98
C CYS A 46 2.63 -20.15 5.57
N LEU A 47 2.72 -21.39 5.06
CA LEU A 47 1.58 -22.27 4.78
C LEU A 47 1.69 -23.55 5.61
N LEU A 48 0.71 -23.79 6.48
CA LEU A 48 0.68 -24.94 7.40
C LEU A 48 -0.28 -26.03 6.92
N LYS A 49 -0.02 -27.29 7.34
CA LYS A 49 -0.91 -28.45 7.19
C LYS A 49 -1.24 -28.80 5.73
N LEU A 50 -0.21 -28.80 4.90
CA LEU A 50 -0.28 -29.16 3.48
C LEU A 50 -0.06 -30.67 3.28
N GLN A 51 -0.67 -31.21 2.24
CA GLN A 51 -0.63 -32.62 1.85
C GLN A 51 -0.11 -32.75 0.41
N VAL A 52 0.68 -33.77 0.09
CA VAL A 52 1.19 -33.95 -1.29
C VAL A 52 0.08 -34.47 -2.22
N SER A 53 -0.30 -33.65 -3.19
CA SER A 53 -1.27 -33.98 -4.23
C SER A 53 -0.62 -34.80 -5.36
N SER A 54 0.51 -34.34 -5.91
CA SER A 54 1.24 -35.04 -6.98
C SER A 54 2.74 -34.74 -7.01
N GLN A 55 3.51 -35.63 -7.63
CA GLN A 55 4.96 -35.55 -7.88
C GLN A 55 5.19 -35.85 -9.38
N ARG A 56 6.04 -35.09 -10.09
CA ARG A 56 6.38 -35.28 -11.52
C ARG A 56 7.78 -34.75 -11.84
N THR A 57 8.40 -35.24 -12.92
CA THR A 57 9.65 -34.68 -13.45
C THR A 57 9.41 -33.37 -14.23
N GLY A 58 10.19 -32.33 -13.91
CA GLY A 58 10.17 -31.01 -14.58
C GLY A 58 11.39 -30.76 -15.47
N LEU A 59 11.54 -29.51 -15.91
CA LEU A 59 12.70 -29.01 -16.66
C LEU A 59 14.00 -29.18 -15.85
N TYR A 60 15.11 -29.44 -16.55
CA TYR A 60 16.41 -29.81 -15.98
C TYR A 60 16.36 -31.07 -15.08
N GLY A 61 15.33 -31.91 -15.21
CA GLY A 61 15.15 -33.12 -14.40
C GLY A 61 14.70 -32.88 -12.95
N ARG A 62 14.38 -31.64 -12.56
CA ARG A 62 13.99 -31.26 -11.20
C ARG A 62 12.65 -31.90 -10.78
N LEU A 63 12.52 -32.25 -9.50
CA LEU A 63 11.29 -32.83 -8.95
C LEU A 63 10.25 -31.74 -8.68
N LEU A 64 9.11 -31.79 -9.38
CA LEU A 64 7.97 -30.92 -9.16
C LEU A 64 6.98 -31.60 -8.21
N VAL A 65 6.79 -31.02 -7.02
CA VAL A 65 5.85 -31.50 -5.99
C VAL A 65 4.73 -30.49 -5.84
N THR A 66 3.48 -30.92 -6.02
CA THR A 66 2.29 -30.10 -5.78
C THR A 66 1.62 -30.47 -4.46
N PHE A 67 1.39 -29.46 -3.63
CA PHE A 67 0.76 -29.57 -2.32
C PHE A 67 -0.66 -28.98 -2.34
N GLU A 68 -1.60 -29.60 -1.59
CA GLU A 68 -2.99 -29.14 -1.38
C GLU A 68 -3.29 -28.99 0.13
N PRO A 69 -4.26 -28.15 0.56
CA PRO A 69 -4.74 -28.14 1.95
C PRO A 69 -5.24 -29.52 2.38
N ARG A 70 -4.83 -30.01 3.56
CA ARG A 70 -5.28 -31.32 4.07
C ARG A 70 -6.80 -31.32 4.28
N ARG A 71 -7.49 -32.31 3.70
CA ARG A 71 -8.97 -32.39 3.52
C ARG A 71 -9.84 -32.38 4.78
N CYS A 72 -9.26 -32.21 5.97
CA CYS A 72 -9.95 -32.21 7.26
C CYS A 72 -10.19 -30.79 7.83
N THR A 73 -10.01 -29.75 7.01
CA THR A 73 -10.38 -28.36 7.35
C THR A 73 -11.46 -27.86 6.39
N SER A 74 -12.33 -26.96 6.87
CA SER A 74 -13.42 -26.37 6.08
C SER A 74 -12.96 -25.43 4.95
N ALA A 75 -11.67 -25.09 4.91
CA ALA A 75 -11.07 -24.29 3.85
C ALA A 75 -10.72 -25.17 2.64
N THR A 76 -11.53 -25.11 1.58
CA THR A 76 -11.23 -25.73 0.27
C THR A 76 -10.22 -24.92 -0.55
N ALA A 77 -9.48 -23.99 0.07
CA ALA A 77 -8.55 -23.06 -0.55
C ALA A 77 -7.35 -22.81 0.38
N LEU A 78 -6.23 -22.36 -0.19
CA LEU A 78 -5.11 -21.82 0.57
C LEU A 78 -5.54 -20.50 1.26
N PRO A 79 -4.99 -20.18 2.45
CA PRO A 79 -5.19 -18.87 3.07
C PRO A 79 -4.56 -17.75 2.22
N SER A 80 -5.00 -16.52 2.44
CA SER A 80 -4.38 -15.30 1.90
C SER A 80 -2.89 -15.29 2.23
N ASN A 81 -2.03 -15.19 1.21
CA ASN A 81 -0.59 -15.37 1.37
C ASN A 81 0.23 -14.48 0.43
N SER A 82 1.49 -14.21 0.81
CA SER A 82 2.43 -13.33 0.11
C SER A 82 3.53 -14.10 -0.61
N PHE A 83 3.33 -15.41 -0.85
CA PHE A 83 4.16 -16.18 -1.75
C PHE A 83 3.91 -15.72 -3.19
N THR A 84 4.97 -15.72 -4.00
CA THR A 84 4.90 -15.57 -5.45
C THR A 84 5.73 -16.66 -6.11
N SER A 85 5.39 -17.02 -7.35
CA SER A 85 6.17 -17.96 -8.15
C SER A 85 7.65 -17.57 -8.12
N GLY A 86 8.52 -18.56 -8.04
CA GLY A 86 9.97 -18.44 -7.94
C GLY A 86 10.52 -17.91 -6.61
N ASP A 87 9.71 -17.77 -5.56
CA ASP A 87 10.21 -17.62 -4.19
C ASP A 87 11.00 -18.85 -3.76
N ILE A 88 12.02 -18.67 -2.92
CA ILE A 88 12.71 -19.78 -2.28
C ILE A 88 11.92 -20.17 -1.02
N VAL A 89 11.63 -21.46 -0.87
CA VAL A 89 10.78 -21.98 0.18
C VAL A 89 11.43 -23.19 0.87
N GLY A 90 11.42 -23.17 2.20
CA GLY A 90 11.83 -24.31 3.00
C GLY A 90 10.64 -25.26 3.16
N LEU A 91 10.85 -26.53 2.83
CA LEU A 91 9.90 -27.60 3.13
C LEU A 91 10.27 -28.19 4.48
N TYR A 92 9.28 -28.29 5.38
CA TYR A 92 9.47 -28.89 6.71
C TYR A 92 8.35 -29.87 7.03
N ASP A 93 8.67 -30.79 7.92
CA ASP A 93 7.74 -31.73 8.56
C ASP A 93 7.77 -31.51 10.09
N GLU A 94 7.10 -32.37 10.87
CA GLU A 94 7.15 -32.33 12.33
C GLU A 94 8.59 -32.49 12.87
N GLY A 95 9.45 -33.24 12.17
CA GLY A 95 10.85 -33.49 12.55
C GLY A 95 11.86 -32.40 12.20
N GLY A 96 11.50 -31.35 11.44
CA GLY A 96 12.45 -30.29 11.03
C GLY A 96 12.40 -29.93 9.54
N GLN A 97 13.46 -29.29 9.03
CA GLN A 97 13.57 -28.95 7.61
C GLN A 97 13.98 -30.16 6.79
N LEU A 98 13.21 -30.47 5.75
CA LEU A 98 13.49 -31.58 4.83
C LEU A 98 14.33 -31.14 3.64
N ALA A 99 14.05 -29.96 3.08
CA ALA A 99 14.62 -29.50 1.81
C ALA A 99 14.43 -27.99 1.60
N THR A 100 15.04 -27.48 0.52
CA THR A 100 14.85 -26.10 0.04
C THR A 100 14.49 -26.10 -1.44
N GLY A 101 13.29 -25.64 -1.77
CA GLY A 101 12.77 -25.61 -3.13
C GLY A 101 12.55 -24.19 -3.67
N ILE A 102 12.29 -24.12 -4.97
CA ILE A 102 11.87 -22.91 -5.68
C ILE A 102 10.40 -23.08 -6.03
N LEU A 103 9.55 -22.13 -5.64
CA LEU A 103 8.13 -22.16 -5.96
C LEU A 103 7.94 -22.10 -7.49
N THR A 104 7.10 -22.96 -8.06
CA THR A 104 6.87 -23.00 -9.52
C THR A 104 5.44 -22.61 -9.89
N ARG A 105 4.46 -22.81 -9.02
CA ARG A 105 3.07 -22.40 -9.29
C ARG A 105 2.32 -22.16 -7.98
N ILE A 106 1.48 -21.13 -7.95
CA ILE A 106 0.48 -20.93 -6.89
C ILE A 106 -0.88 -20.86 -7.58
N MET A 107 -1.86 -21.58 -7.05
CA MET A 107 -3.27 -21.53 -7.42
C MET A 107 -4.08 -21.38 -6.12
N GLN A 108 -5.34 -20.95 -6.19
CA GLN A 108 -6.19 -20.77 -4.99
C GLN A 108 -6.33 -22.04 -4.12
N ARG A 109 -6.06 -23.24 -4.65
CA ARG A 109 -6.21 -24.52 -3.96
C ARG A 109 -4.93 -25.37 -3.87
N SER A 110 -3.82 -24.93 -4.46
CA SER A 110 -2.60 -25.73 -4.52
C SER A 110 -1.35 -24.90 -4.77
N VAL A 111 -0.21 -25.42 -4.33
CA VAL A 111 1.10 -24.79 -4.50
C VAL A 111 2.12 -25.83 -4.97
N THR A 112 2.83 -25.53 -6.05
CA THR A 112 3.85 -26.41 -6.65
C THR A 112 5.24 -25.86 -6.36
N VAL A 113 6.16 -26.74 -5.98
CA VAL A 113 7.56 -26.45 -5.66
C VAL A 113 8.46 -27.34 -6.54
N ALA A 114 9.54 -26.78 -7.08
CA ALA A 114 10.66 -27.52 -7.66
C ALA A 114 11.76 -27.71 -6.62
N PHE A 115 12.20 -28.93 -6.42
CA PHE A 115 13.40 -29.26 -5.62
C PHE A 115 14.58 -29.59 -6.54
N ASP A 116 15.80 -29.34 -6.07
CA ASP A 116 17.03 -29.44 -6.87
C ASP A 116 17.95 -30.54 -6.33
N GLU A 117 18.41 -31.43 -7.21
CA GLU A 117 18.91 -32.73 -6.77
C GLU A 117 20.24 -32.69 -6.00
N SER A 118 21.04 -31.62 -6.14
CA SER A 118 22.41 -31.58 -5.63
C SER A 118 22.55 -31.72 -4.10
N HIS A 119 21.47 -31.50 -3.35
CA HIS A 119 21.42 -31.66 -1.89
C HIS A 119 20.26 -32.57 -1.43
N ASP A 120 19.14 -32.64 -2.17
CA ASP A 120 17.88 -33.22 -1.72
C ASP A 120 17.70 -34.73 -2.07
N PHE A 121 18.79 -35.49 -2.22
CA PHE A 121 18.83 -36.88 -2.73
C PHE A 121 17.99 -37.95 -1.96
N GLN A 122 17.28 -37.58 -0.89
CA GLN A 122 16.45 -38.48 -0.07
C GLN A 122 15.01 -37.96 0.18
N LEU A 123 14.49 -37.04 -0.65
CA LEU A 123 13.10 -36.54 -0.57
C LEU A 123 12.02 -37.61 -0.91
N SER A 124 11.86 -38.61 -0.05
CA SER A 124 10.68 -39.50 -0.04
C SER A 124 9.52 -38.80 0.64
N LEU A 125 8.79 -37.96 -0.11
CA LEU A 125 7.57 -37.34 0.39
C LEU A 125 6.38 -38.30 0.26
N ASP A 126 5.64 -38.45 1.35
CA ASP A 126 4.49 -39.33 1.48
C ASP A 126 3.17 -38.55 1.47
N ARG A 127 2.11 -39.22 1.02
CA ARG A 127 0.81 -38.59 0.79
C ARG A 127 -0.01 -38.35 2.06
N GLU A 128 0.42 -38.88 3.21
CA GLU A 128 -0.37 -38.85 4.45
C GLU A 128 0.15 -37.88 5.51
N CYS A 129 1.43 -37.50 5.43
CA CYS A 129 2.09 -36.52 6.29
C CYS A 129 1.58 -35.08 6.07
N ALA A 130 1.82 -34.21 7.04
CA ALA A 130 1.29 -32.85 7.09
C ALA A 130 2.41 -31.80 7.05
N TYR A 131 2.87 -31.48 5.85
CA TYR A 131 3.99 -30.57 5.63
C TYR A 131 3.65 -29.10 5.94
N ARG A 132 4.69 -28.30 6.20
CA ARG A 132 4.63 -26.83 6.22
C ARG A 132 5.64 -26.24 5.23
N LEU A 133 5.27 -25.14 4.59
CA LEU A 133 6.10 -24.35 3.68
C LEU A 133 6.34 -22.96 4.27
N LEU A 134 7.60 -22.54 4.35
CA LEU A 134 8.01 -21.23 4.87
C LEU A 134 8.83 -20.49 3.81
N LYS A 135 8.59 -19.19 3.63
CA LYS A 135 9.31 -18.33 2.66
C LYS A 135 10.70 -17.94 3.19
N LEU A 136 11.76 -18.38 2.52
CA LEU A 136 13.16 -18.19 2.95
C LEU A 136 13.83 -16.99 2.26
N ALA A 137 14.99 -16.59 2.77
CA ALA A 137 15.86 -15.58 2.17
C ALA A 137 16.36 -16.01 0.79
N ASN A 138 16.52 -15.07 -0.15
CA ASN A 138 16.89 -15.40 -1.54
C ASN A 138 18.41 -15.51 -1.72
N ASP A 139 18.98 -16.51 -1.06
CA ASP A 139 20.43 -16.77 -1.00
C ASP A 139 21.06 -17.02 -2.39
N VAL A 140 20.27 -17.49 -3.36
CA VAL A 140 20.66 -17.62 -4.78
C VAL A 140 20.93 -16.26 -5.44
N THR A 141 20.22 -15.21 -5.03
CA THR A 141 20.43 -13.85 -5.55
C THR A 141 21.77 -13.30 -5.09
N TYR A 142 22.08 -13.32 -3.79
CA TYR A 142 23.39 -12.90 -3.27
C TYR A 142 24.54 -13.70 -3.90
N LYS A 143 24.39 -15.02 -4.05
CA LYS A 143 25.40 -15.86 -4.73
C LYS A 143 25.64 -15.45 -6.18
N ARG A 144 24.61 -15.02 -6.92
CA ARG A 144 24.74 -14.50 -8.29
C ARG A 144 25.39 -13.12 -8.35
N LEU A 145 25.02 -12.21 -7.44
CA LEU A 145 25.63 -10.88 -7.33
C LEU A 145 27.13 -10.99 -6.98
N LYS A 146 27.46 -11.81 -5.97
CA LYS A 146 28.83 -12.10 -5.55
C LYS A 146 29.67 -12.71 -6.67
N LYS A 147 29.12 -13.68 -7.42
CA LYS A 147 29.76 -14.22 -8.65
C LYS A 147 30.04 -13.13 -9.69
N ALA A 148 29.06 -12.27 -10.01
CA ALA A 148 29.23 -11.25 -11.04
C ALA A 148 30.29 -10.19 -10.69
N LEU A 149 30.35 -9.76 -9.43
CA LEU A 149 31.42 -8.88 -8.94
C LEU A 149 32.80 -9.54 -9.03
N ILE A 150 32.91 -10.83 -8.69
CA ILE A 150 34.15 -11.60 -8.84
C ILE A 150 34.53 -11.77 -10.33
N SER A 151 33.56 -11.94 -11.23
CA SER A 151 33.78 -11.97 -12.67
C SER A 151 34.25 -10.61 -13.22
N LEU A 152 33.64 -9.51 -12.78
CA LEU A 152 34.06 -8.14 -13.13
C LEU A 152 35.51 -7.85 -12.70
N LYS A 153 35.86 -8.20 -11.45
CA LYS A 153 37.24 -8.10 -10.93
C LYS A 153 38.26 -8.91 -11.74
N LYS A 154 37.83 -10.03 -12.34
CA LYS A 154 38.66 -10.91 -13.17
C LYS A 154 38.51 -10.64 -14.68
N TYR A 155 37.93 -9.52 -15.07
CA TYR A 155 37.68 -9.18 -16.48
C TYR A 155 38.88 -8.47 -17.10
N HIS A 156 39.82 -9.24 -17.64
CA HIS A 156 41.06 -8.72 -18.23
C HIS A 156 40.89 -8.29 -19.70
N SER A 157 40.04 -9.00 -20.46
CA SER A 157 39.87 -8.82 -21.90
C SER A 157 38.56 -9.45 -22.38
N GLY A 158 37.79 -8.73 -23.19
CA GLY A 158 36.59 -9.25 -23.85
C GLY A 158 35.71 -8.12 -24.40
N PRO A 159 34.50 -8.45 -24.93
CA PRO A 159 33.61 -7.45 -25.53
C PRO A 159 33.32 -6.24 -24.64
N ALA A 160 33.17 -6.44 -23.32
CA ALA A 160 32.82 -5.39 -22.37
C ALA A 160 34.01 -4.53 -21.89
N SER A 161 35.24 -4.76 -22.38
CA SER A 161 36.44 -4.06 -21.88
C SER A 161 36.34 -2.53 -21.99
N SER A 162 35.95 -1.99 -23.16
CA SER A 162 35.77 -0.53 -23.35
C SER A 162 34.65 0.03 -22.49
N LEU A 163 33.53 -0.70 -22.36
CA LEU A 163 32.42 -0.33 -21.49
C LEU A 163 32.83 -0.24 -20.01
N ILE A 164 33.66 -1.17 -19.53
CA ILE A 164 34.21 -1.13 -18.16
C ILE A 164 35.10 0.11 -17.98
N GLU A 165 35.96 0.44 -18.95
CA GLU A 165 36.80 1.64 -18.87
C GLU A 165 35.96 2.93 -18.80
N VAL A 166 34.92 3.07 -19.63
CA VAL A 166 34.03 4.25 -19.60
C VAL A 166 33.21 4.31 -18.30
N VAL A 167 32.69 3.18 -17.81
CA VAL A 167 31.83 3.14 -16.60
C VAL A 167 32.60 3.35 -15.29
N PHE A 168 33.92 3.12 -15.28
CA PHE A 168 34.82 3.40 -14.15
C PHE A 168 35.73 4.62 -14.36
N GLY A 169 35.50 5.44 -15.38
CA GLY A 169 36.28 6.67 -15.63
C GLY A 169 37.75 6.43 -16.00
N GLY A 170 38.08 5.23 -16.50
CA GLY A 170 39.38 4.94 -17.09
C GLY A 170 39.57 5.57 -18.48
N SER A 171 38.47 5.81 -19.18
CA SER A 171 38.40 6.53 -20.47
C SER A 171 37.13 7.41 -20.52
N PRO A 172 37.11 8.48 -21.33
CA PRO A 172 35.86 9.17 -21.67
C PRO A 172 35.02 8.31 -22.63
N PRO A 173 33.69 8.51 -22.69
CA PRO A 173 32.85 7.91 -23.75
C PRO A 173 33.40 8.22 -25.14
N SER A 174 33.40 7.24 -26.04
CA SER A 174 33.89 7.48 -27.41
C SER A 174 33.02 8.48 -28.17
N PRO A 175 33.57 9.22 -29.15
CA PRO A 175 32.77 10.02 -30.07
C PRO A 175 31.65 9.19 -30.71
N ALA A 176 30.42 9.73 -30.62
CA ALA A 176 29.23 9.12 -31.20
C ALA A 176 29.41 8.93 -32.72
N SER A 177 28.94 7.80 -33.22
CA SER A 177 29.09 7.43 -34.64
C SER A 177 28.13 8.23 -35.49
N GLU A 178 28.59 8.78 -36.61
CA GLU A 178 27.70 9.38 -37.61
C GLU A 178 26.72 8.31 -38.11
N THR A 179 25.45 8.48 -37.76
CA THR A 179 24.36 7.65 -38.25
C THR A 179 23.22 8.56 -38.65
N GLN A 180 22.73 8.41 -39.88
CA GLN A 180 21.52 9.11 -40.31
C GLN A 180 20.35 8.68 -39.40
N PRO A 181 19.40 9.59 -39.10
CA PRO A 181 18.23 9.24 -38.31
C PRO A 181 17.45 8.11 -39.00
N PRO A 182 17.23 6.96 -38.35
CA PRO A 182 16.61 5.82 -39.01
C PRO A 182 15.12 6.09 -39.27
N PRO A 183 14.50 5.40 -40.25
CA PRO A 183 13.05 5.40 -40.40
C PRO A 183 12.43 4.73 -39.16
N PHE A 184 11.85 5.53 -38.26
CA PHE A 184 11.25 5.07 -37.01
C PHE A 184 10.18 3.99 -37.25
N CYS A 185 10.10 3.00 -36.36
CA CYS A 185 9.09 1.94 -36.40
C CYS A 185 7.74 2.52 -35.94
N ASN A 186 7.76 3.27 -34.84
CA ASN A 186 6.64 4.08 -34.40
C ASN A 186 6.73 5.50 -34.97
N THR A 187 5.75 5.88 -35.80
CA THR A 187 5.62 7.26 -36.33
C THR A 187 5.21 8.27 -35.26
N SER A 188 4.50 7.82 -34.20
CA SER A 188 3.88 8.66 -33.16
C SER A 188 4.83 9.22 -32.09
N LEU A 189 6.15 9.00 -32.22
CA LEU A 189 7.14 9.46 -31.23
C LEU A 189 7.30 10.98 -31.28
N ASP A 190 7.43 11.64 -30.13
CA ASP A 190 7.75 13.08 -30.08
C ASP A 190 9.24 13.36 -30.36
N ALA A 191 9.59 14.66 -30.41
CA ALA A 191 10.96 15.10 -30.67
C ALA A 191 11.98 14.61 -29.62
N SER A 192 11.61 14.59 -28.33
CA SER A 192 12.51 14.13 -27.25
C SER A 192 12.75 12.62 -27.34
N GLN A 193 11.71 11.85 -27.69
CA GLN A 193 11.82 10.41 -27.94
C GLN A 193 12.64 10.12 -29.20
N LYS A 194 12.43 10.86 -30.30
CA LYS A 194 13.20 10.73 -31.54
C LYS A 194 14.68 11.07 -31.36
N GLU A 195 15.00 12.14 -30.63
CA GLU A 195 16.40 12.47 -30.27
C GLU A 195 17.02 11.35 -29.40
N ALA A 196 16.32 10.91 -28.35
CA ALA A 196 16.78 9.85 -27.46
C ALA A 196 17.05 8.52 -28.19
N VAL A 197 16.23 8.15 -29.17
CA VAL A 197 16.45 6.98 -30.04
C VAL A 197 17.71 7.18 -30.89
N SER A 198 17.83 8.29 -31.62
CA SER A 198 18.97 8.57 -32.49
C SER A 198 20.28 8.60 -31.71
N PHE A 199 20.27 9.23 -30.52
CA PHE A 199 21.39 9.28 -29.59
C PHE A 199 21.79 7.89 -29.06
N ALA A 200 20.83 7.08 -28.60
CA ALA A 200 21.11 5.73 -28.13
C ALA A 200 21.72 4.84 -29.22
N LEU A 201 21.38 5.09 -30.48
CA LEU A 201 21.88 4.35 -31.63
C LEU A 201 23.25 4.82 -32.14
N SER A 202 23.65 6.07 -31.88
CA SER A 202 24.96 6.63 -32.29
C SER A 202 26.08 6.37 -31.28
N GLN A 203 25.76 6.32 -29.97
CA GLN A 203 26.74 6.01 -28.92
C GLN A 203 27.42 4.64 -29.13
N LYS A 204 28.69 4.51 -28.72
CA LYS A 204 29.45 3.25 -28.87
C LYS A 204 29.37 2.37 -27.63
N GLU A 205 29.82 2.85 -26.47
CA GLU A 205 29.85 2.07 -25.24
C GLU A 205 28.57 2.23 -24.41
N LEU A 206 28.17 3.48 -24.13
CA LEU A 206 27.16 3.81 -23.10
C LEU A 206 26.15 4.85 -23.60
N ALA A 207 24.87 4.58 -23.39
CA ALA A 207 23.79 5.57 -23.46
C ALA A 207 22.85 5.45 -22.26
N ILE A 208 22.34 6.59 -21.77
CA ILE A 208 21.40 6.66 -20.64
C ILE A 208 20.14 7.43 -21.05
N ILE A 209 18.98 6.78 -20.93
CA ILE A 209 17.67 7.33 -21.27
C ILE A 209 16.91 7.59 -19.96
N HIS A 210 16.94 8.84 -19.51
CA HIS A 210 16.16 9.30 -18.37
C HIS A 210 14.72 9.54 -18.81
N GLY A 211 13.80 8.69 -18.33
CA GLY A 211 12.38 8.75 -18.67
C GLY A 211 11.51 9.06 -17.46
N PRO A 212 11.23 10.35 -17.17
CA PRO A 212 10.30 10.79 -16.12
C PRO A 212 8.89 10.20 -16.24
N PRO A 213 8.04 10.31 -15.20
CA PRO A 213 6.70 9.74 -15.18
C PRO A 213 5.84 10.15 -16.39
N GLY A 214 5.19 9.17 -17.03
CA GLY A 214 4.34 9.39 -18.18
C GLY A 214 5.04 9.69 -19.52
N THR A 215 6.38 9.81 -19.57
CA THR A 215 7.11 10.25 -20.78
C THR A 215 7.29 9.21 -21.90
N GLY A 216 6.68 8.03 -21.78
CA GLY A 216 6.83 6.97 -22.79
C GLY A 216 8.20 6.29 -22.82
N LYS A 217 8.97 6.32 -21.72
CA LYS A 217 10.27 5.65 -21.54
C LYS A 217 10.35 4.27 -22.21
N THR A 218 9.51 3.32 -21.79
CA THR A 218 9.49 1.95 -22.33
C THR A 218 9.03 1.88 -23.80
N THR A 219 8.34 2.91 -24.33
CA THR A 219 8.05 3.04 -25.78
C THR A 219 9.33 3.41 -26.54
N THR A 220 10.10 4.36 -26.00
CA THR A 220 11.40 4.78 -26.54
C THR A 220 12.42 3.63 -26.51
N VAL A 221 12.48 2.89 -25.40
CA VAL A 221 13.34 1.70 -25.26
C VAL A 221 12.99 0.63 -26.29
N VAL A 222 11.70 0.37 -26.52
CA VAL A 222 11.24 -0.59 -27.54
C VAL A 222 11.64 -0.15 -28.95
N GLU A 223 11.48 1.13 -29.31
CA GLU A 223 11.97 1.65 -30.59
C GLU A 223 13.48 1.44 -30.76
N ILE A 224 14.29 1.73 -29.74
CA ILE A 224 15.75 1.52 -29.80
C ILE A 224 16.09 0.04 -30.03
N ILE A 225 15.39 -0.88 -29.36
CA ILE A 225 15.57 -2.34 -29.56
C ILE A 225 15.18 -2.74 -30.99
N LEU A 226 14.06 -2.25 -31.51
CA LEU A 226 13.62 -2.54 -32.89
C LEU A 226 14.64 -2.03 -33.92
N GLN A 227 15.22 -0.85 -33.72
CA GLN A 227 16.24 -0.29 -34.61
C GLN A 227 17.58 -1.03 -34.50
N ALA A 228 17.94 -1.54 -33.31
CA ALA A 228 19.11 -2.42 -33.16
C ALA A 228 18.91 -3.75 -33.91
N VAL A 229 17.75 -4.39 -33.75
CA VAL A 229 17.41 -5.65 -34.46
C VAL A 229 17.34 -5.44 -35.97
N ARG A 230 16.81 -4.31 -36.46
CA ARG A 230 16.83 -3.94 -37.89
C ARG A 230 18.24 -3.76 -38.47
N ARG A 231 19.22 -3.40 -37.63
CA ARG A 231 20.65 -3.36 -37.98
C ARG A 231 21.34 -4.74 -37.88
N GLY A 232 20.58 -5.81 -37.63
CA GLY A 232 21.08 -7.18 -37.50
C GLY A 232 21.62 -7.55 -36.11
N LEU A 233 21.56 -6.63 -35.14
CA LEU A 233 22.20 -6.79 -33.83
C LEU A 233 21.38 -7.72 -32.91
N LYS A 234 22.10 -8.53 -32.12
CA LYS A 234 21.56 -9.37 -31.06
C LYS A 234 21.45 -8.57 -29.76
N VAL A 235 20.25 -8.54 -29.18
CA VAL A 235 19.95 -7.70 -27.99
C VAL A 235 19.61 -8.55 -26.77
N LEU A 236 20.27 -8.27 -25.65
CA LEU A 236 19.92 -8.78 -24.32
C LEU A 236 19.18 -7.69 -23.54
N CYS A 237 17.87 -7.86 -23.35
CA CYS A 237 17.04 -6.93 -22.58
C CYS A 237 16.86 -7.44 -21.15
N CYS A 238 17.11 -6.56 -20.19
CA CYS A 238 17.04 -6.84 -18.76
C CYS A 238 16.28 -5.75 -18.00
N ALA A 239 15.82 -6.10 -16.80
CA ALA A 239 15.28 -5.19 -15.80
C ALA A 239 15.39 -5.84 -14.40
N PRO A 240 15.31 -5.08 -13.29
CA PRO A 240 15.35 -5.65 -11.95
C PRO A 240 14.11 -6.51 -11.60
N SER A 241 12.92 -6.15 -12.10
CA SER A 241 11.64 -6.82 -11.76
C SER A 241 11.03 -7.58 -12.94
N ASN A 242 10.32 -8.68 -12.69
CA ASN A 242 9.66 -9.45 -13.76
C ASN A 242 8.65 -8.60 -14.55
N VAL A 243 7.89 -7.74 -13.86
CA VAL A 243 6.87 -6.89 -14.49
C VAL A 243 7.48 -5.94 -15.53
N ALA A 244 8.66 -5.37 -15.26
CA ALA A 244 9.35 -4.51 -16.22
C ALA A 244 9.82 -5.29 -17.47
N VAL A 245 10.36 -6.51 -17.29
CA VAL A 245 10.76 -7.38 -18.41
C VAL A 245 9.55 -7.84 -19.24
N ASP A 246 8.44 -8.14 -18.58
CA ASP A 246 7.22 -8.60 -19.24
C ASP A 246 6.54 -7.48 -20.03
N ASN A 247 6.53 -6.25 -19.49
CA ASN A 247 6.06 -5.05 -20.19
C ASN A 247 6.89 -4.76 -21.46
N LEU A 248 8.21 -4.98 -21.43
CA LEU A 248 9.07 -4.92 -22.62
C LEU A 248 8.74 -6.04 -23.61
N ALA A 249 8.64 -7.29 -23.12
CA ALA A 249 8.34 -8.46 -23.94
C ALA A 249 7.00 -8.32 -24.66
N GLU A 250 5.97 -7.76 -24.01
CA GLU A 250 4.65 -7.56 -24.61
C GLU A 250 4.71 -6.61 -25.81
N ARG A 251 5.38 -5.47 -25.64
CA ARG A 251 5.50 -4.45 -26.68
C ARG A 251 6.32 -4.95 -27.87
N LEU A 252 7.38 -5.71 -27.63
CA LEU A 252 8.19 -6.33 -28.70
C LEU A 252 7.45 -7.48 -29.40
N ALA A 253 6.67 -8.29 -28.69
CA ALA A 253 5.84 -9.35 -29.26
C ALA A 253 4.73 -8.77 -30.16
N ARG A 254 4.07 -7.68 -29.74
CA ARG A 254 3.12 -6.92 -30.58
C ARG A 254 3.78 -6.38 -31.86
N CYS A 255 5.09 -6.12 -31.85
CA CYS A 255 5.88 -5.72 -33.02
C CYS A 255 6.42 -6.92 -33.84
N GLN A 256 5.84 -8.12 -33.68
CA GLN A 256 6.17 -9.36 -34.41
C GLN A 256 7.65 -9.80 -34.32
N GLN A 257 8.36 -9.40 -33.27
CA GLN A 257 9.78 -9.75 -33.12
C GLN A 257 9.98 -11.18 -32.59
N LYS A 258 11.08 -11.82 -32.99
CA LYS A 258 11.54 -13.10 -32.43
C LYS A 258 12.11 -12.89 -31.02
N VAL A 259 11.21 -12.78 -30.04
CA VAL A 259 11.51 -12.58 -28.62
C VAL A 259 11.49 -13.89 -27.83
N LEU A 260 12.42 -14.01 -26.88
CA LEU A 260 12.53 -15.17 -25.98
C LEU A 260 12.68 -14.72 -24.52
N ARG A 261 11.72 -15.09 -23.66
CA ARG A 261 11.66 -14.68 -22.25
C ARG A 261 12.25 -15.76 -21.33
N LEU A 262 13.37 -15.44 -20.69
CA LEU A 262 14.05 -16.28 -19.71
C LEU A 262 13.50 -16.03 -18.29
N GLY A 263 12.61 -16.90 -17.85
CA GLY A 263 12.01 -16.86 -16.52
C GLY A 263 10.96 -17.94 -16.35
N HIS A 264 10.70 -18.37 -15.12
CA HIS A 264 9.70 -19.41 -14.84
C HIS A 264 8.29 -18.93 -15.26
N PRO A 265 7.52 -19.67 -16.08
CA PRO A 265 6.28 -19.17 -16.69
C PRO A 265 5.27 -18.58 -15.72
N ALA A 266 5.10 -19.15 -14.53
CA ALA A 266 4.18 -18.63 -13.51
C ALA A 266 4.65 -17.33 -12.81
N ARG A 267 5.83 -16.79 -13.15
CA ARG A 267 6.24 -15.40 -12.83
C ARG A 267 5.84 -14.40 -13.92
N LEU A 268 5.36 -14.89 -15.07
CA LEU A 268 5.15 -14.09 -16.27
C LEU A 268 3.68 -13.73 -16.46
N LEU A 269 3.43 -12.52 -16.98
CA LEU A 269 2.12 -12.14 -17.53
C LEU A 269 1.64 -13.18 -18.56
N GLU A 270 0.35 -13.50 -18.55
CA GLU A 270 -0.24 -14.60 -19.34
C GLU A 270 0.00 -14.46 -20.85
N CYS A 271 -0.12 -13.24 -21.40
CA CYS A 271 0.22 -12.93 -22.78
C CYS A 271 1.69 -13.21 -23.15
N ILE A 272 2.60 -13.24 -22.16
CA ILE A 272 4.05 -13.46 -22.33
C ILE A 272 4.45 -14.91 -22.08
N GLN A 273 3.60 -15.73 -21.47
CA GLN A 273 3.89 -17.15 -21.24
C GLN A 273 4.17 -17.90 -22.55
N GLN A 274 3.53 -17.51 -23.66
CA GLN A 274 3.82 -18.05 -25.00
C GLN A 274 5.24 -17.73 -25.51
N HIS A 275 5.89 -16.69 -24.99
CA HIS A 275 7.26 -16.31 -25.34
C HIS A 275 8.29 -16.81 -24.32
N SER A 276 7.85 -17.52 -23.27
CA SER A 276 8.76 -18.14 -22.30
C SER A 276 9.60 -19.25 -22.93
N LEU A 277 10.83 -19.43 -22.43
CA LEU A 277 11.70 -20.53 -22.86
C LEU A 277 10.98 -21.89 -22.79
N ASP A 278 10.33 -22.16 -21.66
CA ASP A 278 9.57 -23.38 -21.40
C ASP A 278 8.49 -23.64 -22.46
N ALA A 279 7.74 -22.60 -22.87
CA ALA A 279 6.68 -22.70 -23.88
C ALA A 279 7.21 -22.70 -25.34
N VAL A 280 8.41 -22.18 -25.59
CA VAL A 280 9.10 -22.32 -26.88
C VAL A 280 9.63 -23.75 -27.01
N LEU A 281 10.31 -24.28 -26.00
CA LEU A 281 10.77 -25.68 -25.94
C LEU A 281 9.61 -26.66 -26.11
N ALA A 282 8.50 -26.45 -25.40
CA ALA A 282 7.31 -27.32 -25.48
C ALA A 282 6.55 -27.28 -26.82
N ARG A 283 6.92 -26.38 -27.74
CA ARG A 283 6.39 -26.32 -29.12
C ARG A 283 7.44 -26.60 -30.19
N SER A 284 8.69 -26.87 -29.80
CA SER A 284 9.75 -27.30 -30.73
C SER A 284 9.53 -28.73 -31.21
N ASP A 285 10.10 -29.11 -32.35
CA ASP A 285 9.99 -30.47 -32.89
C ASP A 285 10.58 -31.53 -31.93
N SER A 286 11.58 -31.14 -31.12
CA SER A 286 12.16 -31.94 -30.04
C SER A 286 11.24 -32.18 -28.84
N ALA A 287 10.10 -31.48 -28.74
CA ALA A 287 9.21 -31.53 -27.58
C ALA A 287 8.62 -32.93 -27.32
N GLN A 288 8.36 -33.71 -28.39
CA GLN A 288 7.83 -35.07 -28.26
C GLN A 288 8.86 -35.98 -27.57
N ILE A 289 10.11 -35.98 -28.05
CA ILE A 289 11.23 -36.74 -27.48
C ILE A 289 11.46 -36.37 -26.01
N VAL A 290 11.46 -35.06 -25.69
CA VAL A 290 11.61 -34.56 -24.31
C VAL A 290 10.43 -34.98 -23.43
N ALA A 291 9.20 -35.03 -23.96
CA ALA A 291 8.03 -35.49 -23.23
C ALA A 291 8.07 -37.01 -22.97
N ASP A 292 8.58 -37.81 -23.92
CA ASP A 292 8.69 -39.26 -23.76
C ASP A 292 9.77 -39.65 -22.75
N ILE A 293 10.98 -39.07 -22.83
CA ILE A 293 12.03 -39.30 -21.83
C ILE A 293 11.53 -38.94 -20.40
N ARG A 294 10.70 -37.90 -20.25
CA ARG A 294 10.08 -37.57 -18.95
C ARG A 294 9.05 -38.61 -18.48
N LYS A 295 8.27 -39.22 -19.39
CA LYS A 295 7.37 -40.34 -19.04
C LYS A 295 8.17 -41.54 -18.55
N ASP A 296 9.31 -41.82 -19.17
CA ASP A 296 10.14 -42.98 -18.82
C ASP A 296 10.84 -42.78 -17.46
N ILE A 297 11.30 -41.55 -17.16
CA ILE A 297 11.79 -41.19 -15.82
C ILE A 297 10.68 -41.34 -14.77
N ASP A 298 9.48 -40.79 -15.02
CA ASP A 298 8.35 -40.90 -14.09
C ASP A 298 7.92 -42.38 -13.89
N GLN A 299 7.95 -43.21 -14.94
CA GLN A 299 7.71 -44.67 -14.84
C GLN A 299 8.78 -45.40 -14.04
N ALA A 300 10.07 -45.16 -14.31
CA ALA A 300 11.17 -45.78 -13.58
C ALA A 300 11.16 -45.37 -12.10
N PHE A 301 10.79 -44.12 -11.79
CA PHE A 301 10.62 -43.63 -10.42
C PHE A 301 9.46 -44.32 -9.69
N LEU A 302 8.33 -44.56 -10.36
CA LEU A 302 7.20 -45.33 -9.81
C LEU A 302 7.60 -46.79 -9.51
N LYS A 303 8.30 -47.47 -10.44
CA LYS A 303 8.84 -48.83 -10.23
C LYS A 303 9.78 -48.88 -9.01
N ASN A 304 10.70 -47.92 -8.91
CA ASN A 304 11.67 -47.81 -7.82
C ASN A 304 11.01 -47.64 -6.43
N ARG A 305 9.83 -46.98 -6.32
CA ARG A 305 9.05 -46.93 -5.07
C ARG A 305 8.33 -48.24 -4.74
N GLN A 306 7.95 -49.04 -5.73
CA GLN A 306 7.18 -50.29 -5.55
C GLN A 306 8.05 -51.52 -5.26
N THR A 307 9.21 -51.63 -5.91
CA THR A 307 10.20 -52.69 -5.67
C THR A 307 10.67 -52.71 -4.22
N GLN A 308 11.04 -53.88 -3.69
CA GLN A 308 11.71 -54.00 -2.38
C GLN A 308 13.19 -54.43 -2.46
N ASP A 309 13.62 -55.15 -3.51
CA ASP A 309 15.01 -55.59 -3.65
C ASP A 309 15.99 -54.40 -3.85
N LYS A 310 17.11 -54.43 -3.13
CA LYS A 310 18.19 -53.44 -3.22
C LYS A 310 18.93 -53.49 -4.57
N ARG A 311 19.06 -54.66 -5.21
CA ARG A 311 19.73 -54.82 -6.51
C ARG A 311 18.91 -54.18 -7.62
N GLU A 312 17.63 -54.50 -7.71
CA GLU A 312 16.71 -53.91 -8.68
C GLU A 312 16.59 -52.39 -8.52
N LYS A 313 16.48 -51.90 -7.27
CA LYS A 313 16.53 -50.45 -6.98
C LYS A 313 17.79 -49.78 -7.52
N SER A 314 18.95 -50.42 -7.37
CA SER A 314 20.21 -49.90 -7.93
C SER A 314 20.17 -49.81 -9.46
N SER A 315 19.53 -50.79 -10.12
CA SER A 315 19.31 -50.78 -11.57
C SER A 315 18.41 -49.62 -12.01
N PHE A 316 17.22 -49.48 -11.43
CA PHE A 316 16.31 -48.37 -11.72
C PHE A 316 16.94 -47.00 -11.41
N TRP A 317 17.75 -46.88 -10.35
CA TRP A 317 18.49 -45.65 -10.05
C TRP A 317 19.54 -45.29 -11.10
N ASN A 318 20.14 -46.27 -11.80
CA ASN A 318 21.10 -46.01 -12.87
C ASN A 318 20.41 -45.73 -14.21
N GLU A 319 19.28 -46.39 -14.48
CA GLU A 319 18.36 -46.06 -15.59
C GLU A 319 17.86 -44.61 -15.49
N ILE A 320 17.36 -44.20 -14.31
CA ILE A 320 16.92 -42.82 -14.04
C ILE A 320 18.05 -41.81 -14.25
N LYS A 321 19.29 -42.10 -13.82
CA LYS A 321 20.46 -41.23 -14.05
C LYS A 321 20.78 -41.09 -15.55
N LEU A 322 20.69 -42.19 -16.31
CA LEU A 322 20.97 -42.18 -17.75
C LEU A 322 19.91 -41.37 -18.51
N LEU A 323 18.63 -41.64 -18.26
CA LEU A 323 17.51 -40.91 -18.87
C LEU A 323 17.54 -39.41 -18.52
N ARG A 324 17.89 -39.05 -17.28
CA ARG A 324 18.06 -37.64 -16.87
C ARG A 324 19.26 -36.97 -17.53
N LYS A 325 20.36 -37.70 -17.75
CA LYS A 325 21.50 -37.18 -18.51
C LYS A 325 21.09 -36.88 -19.95
N GLU A 326 20.43 -37.82 -20.63
CA GLU A 326 19.94 -37.59 -21.99
C GLU A 326 18.91 -36.44 -22.02
N LEU A 327 17.93 -36.43 -21.11
CA LEU A 327 16.95 -35.34 -21.00
C LEU A 327 17.64 -33.98 -20.95
N LYS A 328 18.67 -33.84 -20.11
CA LYS A 328 19.44 -32.59 -20.00
C LYS A 328 20.19 -32.26 -21.29
N GLU A 329 20.85 -33.22 -21.93
CA GLU A 329 21.58 -32.99 -23.18
C GLU A 329 20.64 -32.58 -24.34
N ARG A 330 19.46 -33.20 -24.44
CA ARG A 330 18.40 -32.82 -25.39
C ARG A 330 17.81 -31.44 -25.08
N GLU A 331 17.53 -31.15 -23.81
CA GLU A 331 17.03 -29.84 -23.37
C GLU A 331 18.07 -28.73 -23.63
N GLU A 332 19.35 -28.94 -23.30
CA GLU A 332 20.42 -27.95 -23.55
C GLU A 332 20.66 -27.71 -25.04
N ALA A 333 20.52 -28.71 -25.91
CA ALA A 333 20.55 -28.54 -27.36
C ALA A 333 19.35 -27.70 -27.88
N ALA A 334 18.12 -28.04 -27.47
CA ALA A 334 16.91 -27.31 -27.88
C ALA A 334 16.87 -25.87 -27.34
N MET A 335 17.41 -25.64 -26.13
CA MET A 335 17.61 -24.30 -25.56
C MET A 335 18.59 -23.48 -26.38
N LEU A 336 19.72 -24.08 -26.80
CA LEU A 336 20.74 -23.37 -27.59
C LEU A 336 20.18 -22.88 -28.93
N GLU A 337 19.38 -23.69 -29.63
CA GLU A 337 18.76 -23.27 -30.89
C GLU A 337 17.68 -22.21 -30.67
N SER A 338 16.87 -22.34 -29.61
CA SER A 338 15.89 -21.31 -29.21
C SER A 338 16.57 -19.97 -28.91
N LEU A 339 17.71 -20.00 -28.21
CA LEU A 339 18.50 -18.82 -27.86
C LEU A 339 19.16 -18.17 -29.10
N ARG A 340 19.73 -18.96 -30.01
CA ARG A 340 20.40 -18.47 -31.24
C ARG A 340 19.41 -17.88 -32.25
N SER A 341 18.23 -18.46 -32.38
CA SER A 341 17.19 -18.04 -33.33
C SER A 341 16.41 -16.80 -32.88
N ALA A 342 16.40 -16.50 -31.58
CA ALA A 342 15.87 -15.25 -31.03
C ALA A 342 16.68 -14.02 -31.47
N ALA A 343 16.01 -12.92 -31.80
CA ALA A 343 16.65 -11.62 -32.05
C ALA A 343 16.84 -10.82 -30.75
N VAL A 344 15.89 -10.97 -29.81
CA VAL A 344 15.92 -10.34 -28.49
C VAL A 344 15.70 -11.39 -27.41
N VAL A 345 16.61 -11.46 -26.45
CA VAL A 345 16.48 -12.32 -25.26
C VAL A 345 16.14 -11.44 -24.05
N LEU A 346 15.11 -11.81 -23.30
CA LEU A 346 14.53 -11.00 -22.22
C LEU A 346 14.63 -11.72 -20.87
N ALA A 347 15.34 -11.15 -19.90
CA ALA A 347 15.57 -11.75 -18.59
C ALA A 347 15.43 -10.70 -17.46
N THR A 348 15.30 -11.12 -16.20
CA THR A 348 15.66 -10.20 -15.10
C THR A 348 17.19 -10.08 -15.02
N ASN A 349 17.72 -9.01 -14.41
CA ASN A 349 19.17 -8.87 -14.17
C ASN A 349 19.77 -10.15 -13.56
N THR A 350 19.10 -10.72 -12.56
CA THR A 350 19.49 -11.97 -11.89
C THR A 350 19.20 -13.24 -12.70
N GLY A 351 18.31 -13.16 -13.69
CA GLY A 351 17.99 -14.23 -14.64
C GLY A 351 19.03 -14.38 -15.75
N ALA A 352 19.66 -13.27 -16.16
CA ALA A 352 20.78 -13.21 -17.12
C ALA A 352 22.12 -13.79 -16.57
N SER A 353 22.06 -14.59 -15.52
CA SER A 353 23.23 -15.16 -14.84
C SER A 353 24.01 -16.14 -15.73
N PRO A 354 25.36 -16.19 -15.63
CA PRO A 354 26.18 -17.21 -16.28
C PRO A 354 25.92 -18.64 -15.76
N ASP A 355 25.19 -18.82 -14.66
CA ASP A 355 24.69 -20.13 -14.21
C ASP A 355 23.40 -20.57 -14.96
N GLY A 356 22.75 -19.66 -15.70
CA GLY A 356 21.46 -19.86 -16.36
C GLY A 356 21.55 -20.28 -17.83
N PRO A 357 20.44 -20.18 -18.60
CA PRO A 357 20.40 -20.58 -20.01
C PRO A 357 21.45 -19.89 -20.89
N LEU A 358 21.84 -18.65 -20.56
CA LEU A 358 22.84 -17.88 -21.30
C LEU A 358 24.25 -18.50 -21.29
N LYS A 359 24.52 -19.51 -20.43
CA LYS A 359 25.78 -20.29 -20.44
C LYS A 359 26.01 -21.06 -21.75
N LEU A 360 24.94 -21.34 -22.50
CA LEU A 360 24.97 -22.15 -23.72
C LEU A 360 25.40 -21.32 -24.94
N LEU A 361 25.24 -20.00 -24.87
CA LEU A 361 25.66 -19.07 -25.92
C LEU A 361 27.17 -18.78 -25.83
N PRO A 362 27.87 -18.59 -26.95
CA PRO A 362 29.25 -18.15 -26.95
C PRO A 362 29.37 -16.74 -26.34
N ASP A 363 30.53 -16.43 -25.76
CA ASP A 363 30.81 -15.05 -25.35
C ASP A 363 30.89 -14.13 -26.59
N GLY A 364 30.40 -12.90 -26.44
CA GLY A 364 30.21 -11.98 -27.56
C GLY A 364 28.96 -12.24 -28.42
N HIS A 365 28.04 -13.14 -28.03
CA HIS A 365 26.78 -13.35 -28.77
C HIS A 365 25.83 -12.14 -28.78
N PHE A 366 25.96 -11.21 -27.83
CA PHE A 366 25.11 -10.01 -27.76
C PHE A 366 25.93 -8.75 -28.07
N ASP A 367 25.46 -7.97 -29.03
CA ASP A 367 26.07 -6.68 -29.40
C ASP A 367 25.68 -5.59 -28.41
N VAL A 368 24.44 -5.66 -27.89
CA VAL A 368 23.83 -4.61 -27.06
C VAL A 368 23.10 -5.20 -25.85
N VAL A 369 23.40 -4.68 -24.66
CA VAL A 369 22.64 -4.90 -23.43
C VAL A 369 21.73 -3.70 -23.16
N VAL A 370 20.45 -3.93 -22.93
CA VAL A 370 19.48 -2.90 -22.55
C VAL A 370 18.98 -3.19 -21.14
N ILE A 371 19.03 -2.22 -20.23
CA ILE A 371 18.45 -2.35 -18.87
C ILE A 371 17.37 -1.28 -18.68
N ASP A 372 16.09 -1.67 -18.65
CA ASP A 372 14.99 -0.79 -18.23
C ASP A 372 14.80 -0.85 -16.71
N GLU A 373 14.27 0.23 -16.13
CA GLU A 373 14.26 0.51 -14.68
C GLU A 373 15.63 0.36 -13.98
N CYS A 374 16.73 0.66 -14.70
CA CYS A 374 18.10 0.59 -14.18
C CYS A 374 18.33 1.47 -12.93
N ALA A 375 17.58 2.56 -12.79
CA ALA A 375 17.60 3.42 -11.60
C ALA A 375 17.25 2.69 -10.28
N GLN A 376 16.56 1.55 -10.37
CA GLN A 376 16.09 0.75 -9.24
C GLN A 376 16.87 -0.55 -9.05
N ALA A 377 17.85 -0.79 -9.93
CA ALA A 377 18.71 -1.96 -9.86
C ALA A 377 19.93 -1.65 -9.00
N LEU A 378 20.26 -2.54 -8.06
CA LEU A 378 21.57 -2.56 -7.38
C LEU A 378 22.66 -2.57 -8.46
N GLU A 379 23.72 -1.76 -8.33
CA GLU A 379 24.78 -1.72 -9.34
C GLU A 379 25.42 -3.10 -9.55
N ALA A 380 25.64 -3.86 -8.47
CA ALA A 380 26.09 -5.26 -8.52
C ALA A 380 25.17 -6.20 -9.33
N SER A 381 23.88 -5.87 -9.50
CA SER A 381 22.95 -6.65 -10.33
C SER A 381 23.07 -6.30 -11.82
N CYS A 382 23.35 -5.04 -12.16
CA CYS A 382 23.56 -4.59 -13.54
C CYS A 382 24.81 -5.25 -14.15
N TRP A 383 25.84 -5.50 -13.33
CA TRP A 383 27.04 -6.23 -13.74
C TRP A 383 26.83 -7.71 -14.11
N ILE A 384 25.64 -8.28 -13.88
CA ILE A 384 25.30 -9.61 -14.42
C ILE A 384 25.16 -9.56 -15.96
N PRO A 385 24.23 -8.78 -16.55
CA PRO A 385 24.14 -8.65 -18.01
C PRO A 385 25.20 -7.73 -18.64
N LEU A 386 25.72 -6.68 -17.97
CA LEU A 386 26.68 -5.74 -18.61
C LEU A 386 27.92 -6.43 -19.19
N LEU A 387 28.40 -7.51 -18.57
CA LEU A 387 29.59 -8.25 -19.02
C LEU A 387 29.38 -9.08 -20.30
N LYS A 388 28.16 -9.10 -20.87
CA LYS A 388 27.81 -9.92 -22.05
C LYS A 388 27.78 -9.17 -23.39
N ALA A 389 27.98 -7.85 -23.40
CA ALA A 389 28.04 -7.04 -24.62
C ALA A 389 29.08 -5.91 -24.51
N GLY A 390 29.52 -5.35 -25.65
CA GLY A 390 30.40 -4.17 -25.68
C GLY A 390 29.68 -2.83 -25.57
N LYS A 391 28.36 -2.82 -25.78
CA LYS A 391 27.50 -1.63 -25.66
C LYS A 391 26.39 -1.87 -24.64
N CYS A 392 26.10 -0.88 -23.81
CA CYS A 392 24.91 -0.88 -22.97
C CYS A 392 24.06 0.39 -23.09
N ILE A 393 22.75 0.22 -22.87
CA ILE A 393 21.74 1.28 -22.86
C ILE A 393 20.97 1.15 -21.55
N LEU A 394 21.10 2.15 -20.67
CA LEU A 394 20.44 2.18 -19.37
C LEU A 394 19.21 3.09 -19.45
N ALA A 395 18.03 2.58 -19.15
CA ALA A 395 16.81 3.35 -19.07
C ALA A 395 16.23 3.31 -17.65
N GLY A 396 15.63 4.40 -17.21
CA GLY A 396 15.01 4.50 -15.88
C GLY A 396 14.74 5.93 -15.45
N ASP A 397 14.55 6.13 -14.15
CA ASP A 397 14.43 7.45 -13.55
C ASP A 397 14.99 7.47 -12.13
N HIS A 398 16.14 8.13 -11.96
CA HIS A 398 16.82 8.27 -10.67
C HIS A 398 16.15 9.28 -9.70
N LYS A 399 15.03 9.91 -10.11
CA LYS A 399 14.16 10.71 -9.25
C LYS A 399 12.95 9.91 -8.72
N GLN A 400 12.75 8.67 -9.20
CA GLN A 400 11.79 7.71 -8.63
C GLN A 400 12.52 6.74 -7.67
N LEU A 401 11.78 5.78 -7.09
CA LEU A 401 12.27 4.89 -6.03
C LEU A 401 13.62 4.21 -6.35
N PRO A 402 14.61 4.29 -5.43
CA PRO A 402 15.91 3.59 -5.55
C PRO A 402 15.74 2.06 -5.35
N PRO A 403 16.80 1.26 -5.42
CA PRO A 403 16.75 -0.13 -4.98
C PRO A 403 16.35 -0.21 -3.50
N THR A 404 15.40 -1.07 -3.16
CA THR A 404 15.01 -1.32 -1.75
C THR A 404 16.16 -2.01 -1.01
N ILE A 405 16.59 -1.43 0.11
CA ILE A 405 17.67 -1.96 0.97
C ILE A 405 17.10 -2.20 2.38
N VAL A 406 17.35 -3.37 2.97
CA VAL A 406 16.93 -3.74 4.33
C VAL A 406 17.89 -3.12 5.36
N SER A 407 19.19 -3.14 5.10
CA SER A 407 20.24 -2.64 6.00
C SER A 407 20.46 -1.13 5.86
N PRO A 408 20.07 -0.28 6.83
CA PRO A 408 20.24 1.17 6.72
C PRO A 408 21.73 1.57 6.66
N LYS A 409 22.60 0.73 7.25
CA LYS A 409 24.06 0.87 7.20
C LYS A 409 24.59 0.66 5.77
N ALA A 410 24.12 -0.38 5.07
CA ALA A 410 24.53 -0.64 3.69
C ALA A 410 23.98 0.43 2.74
N ALA A 411 22.72 0.86 2.95
CA ALA A 411 22.10 1.95 2.21
C ALA A 411 22.93 3.24 2.31
N ALA A 412 23.21 3.71 3.53
CA ALA A 412 23.98 4.93 3.79
C ALA A 412 25.44 4.86 3.31
N ALA A 413 26.07 3.67 3.36
CA ALA A 413 27.40 3.45 2.81
C ALA A 413 27.43 3.39 1.26
N GLY A 414 26.27 3.40 0.60
CA GLY A 414 26.12 3.64 -0.83
C GLY A 414 25.45 2.52 -1.64
N LEU A 415 24.94 1.46 -1.02
CA LEU A 415 24.29 0.34 -1.73
C LEU A 415 23.00 0.78 -2.47
N ALA A 416 22.34 1.84 -1.97
CA ALA A 416 21.15 2.43 -2.59
C ALA A 416 21.44 3.29 -3.84
N ARG A 417 22.70 3.67 -4.12
CA ARG A 417 23.05 4.46 -5.32
C ARG A 417 23.13 3.50 -6.53
N SER A 418 22.18 3.60 -7.45
CA SER A 418 22.14 2.76 -8.64
C SER A 418 23.18 3.15 -9.69
N LEU A 419 23.50 2.23 -10.61
CA LEU A 419 24.42 2.46 -11.73
C LEU A 419 24.03 3.70 -12.55
N MET A 420 22.73 3.84 -12.83
CA MET A 420 22.18 4.96 -13.58
C MET A 420 22.31 6.28 -12.84
N GLU A 421 22.01 6.32 -11.54
CA GLU A 421 22.19 7.51 -10.70
C GLU A 421 23.67 7.91 -10.60
N ARG A 422 24.55 6.91 -10.50
CA ARG A 422 25.99 7.11 -10.47
C ARG A 422 26.50 7.80 -11.74
N LEU A 423 26.25 7.18 -12.90
CA LEU A 423 26.74 7.68 -14.19
C LEU A 423 26.05 8.97 -14.64
N ALA A 424 24.77 9.18 -14.32
CA ALA A 424 24.07 10.43 -14.63
C ALA A 424 24.68 11.63 -13.89
N ALA A 425 25.13 11.45 -12.64
CA ALA A 425 25.82 12.48 -11.87
C ALA A 425 27.29 12.68 -12.32
N GLU A 426 27.97 11.61 -12.73
CA GLU A 426 29.40 11.63 -13.08
C GLU A 426 29.68 12.09 -14.53
N GLN A 427 28.78 11.83 -15.48
CA GLN A 427 28.99 12.08 -16.92
C GLN A 427 27.94 13.01 -17.57
N GLY A 428 26.79 13.21 -16.92
CA GLY A 428 25.77 14.20 -17.32
C GLY A 428 25.31 14.08 -18.78
N ALA A 429 25.12 15.22 -19.45
CA ALA A 429 24.55 15.32 -20.80
C ALA A 429 25.42 14.71 -21.93
N SER A 430 26.64 14.23 -21.63
CA SER A 430 27.45 13.48 -22.60
C SER A 430 26.86 12.09 -22.92
N VAL A 431 26.31 11.42 -21.90
CA VAL A 431 25.70 10.08 -21.99
C VAL A 431 24.20 10.06 -21.68
N VAL A 432 23.65 11.10 -21.04
CA VAL A 432 22.21 11.19 -20.70
C VAL A 432 21.41 11.93 -21.78
N ARG A 433 20.25 11.37 -22.12
CA ARG A 433 19.11 12.11 -22.72
C ARG A 433 17.87 11.95 -21.85
N THR A 434 17.11 13.05 -21.70
CA THR A 434 15.91 13.10 -20.85
C THR A 434 14.68 13.35 -21.71
N LEU A 435 13.66 12.52 -21.54
CA LEU A 435 12.36 12.69 -22.20
C LEU A 435 11.54 13.79 -21.50
N THR A 436 10.89 14.67 -22.27
CA THR A 436 10.28 15.90 -21.74
C THR A 436 8.76 16.00 -21.94
N VAL A 437 8.18 15.28 -22.91
CA VAL A 437 6.73 15.25 -23.14
C VAL A 437 6.12 14.09 -22.35
N GLN A 438 5.10 14.34 -21.54
CA GLN A 438 4.39 13.31 -20.76
C GLN A 438 2.92 13.15 -21.16
N TYR A 439 2.45 11.89 -21.14
CA TYR A 439 1.18 11.44 -21.71
C TYR A 439 0.24 10.81 -20.66
N ARG A 440 0.44 11.11 -19.37
CA ARG A 440 -0.28 10.51 -18.23
C ARG A 440 -1.15 11.52 -17.49
N MET A 441 -0.51 12.58 -16.99
CA MET A 441 -1.00 13.44 -15.92
C MET A 441 -1.67 14.71 -16.47
N HIS A 442 -2.73 15.16 -15.80
CA HIS A 442 -3.25 16.51 -15.92
C HIS A 442 -2.12 17.54 -15.68
N ARG A 443 -2.17 18.70 -16.34
CA ARG A 443 -1.10 19.73 -16.23
C ARG A 443 -0.79 20.06 -14.78
N ALA A 444 -1.80 20.27 -13.94
CA ALA A 444 -1.62 20.63 -12.53
C ALA A 444 -0.91 19.52 -11.71
N ILE A 445 -1.21 18.24 -11.97
CA ILE A 445 -0.54 17.10 -11.31
C ILE A 445 0.93 17.01 -11.75
N MET A 446 1.19 17.25 -13.04
CA MET A 446 2.53 17.26 -13.59
C MET A 446 3.38 18.41 -13.06
N GLN A 447 2.78 19.59 -12.87
CA GLN A 447 3.51 20.84 -12.61
C GLN A 447 4.35 20.76 -11.33
N TRP A 448 3.74 20.40 -10.19
CA TRP A 448 4.46 20.14 -8.92
C TRP A 448 5.68 19.22 -9.11
N ALA A 449 5.48 18.05 -9.72
CA ALA A 449 6.57 17.07 -9.89
C ALA A 449 7.67 17.62 -10.81
N SER A 450 7.28 18.29 -11.91
CA SER A 450 8.18 18.93 -12.87
C SER A 450 9.09 19.95 -12.19
N GLU A 451 8.52 20.85 -11.41
CA GLU A 451 9.24 21.92 -10.71
C GLU A 451 10.12 21.35 -9.58
N ALA A 452 9.56 20.50 -8.71
CA ALA A 452 10.24 19.99 -7.52
C ALA A 452 11.41 19.02 -7.82
N LEU A 453 11.35 18.23 -8.91
CA LEU A 453 12.33 17.16 -9.16
C LEU A 453 12.92 17.09 -10.57
N TYR A 454 12.29 17.70 -11.57
CA TYR A 454 12.74 17.68 -12.97
C TYR A 454 13.07 19.07 -13.53
N HIS A 455 13.27 20.07 -12.65
CA HIS A 455 13.69 21.44 -12.97
C HIS A 455 12.78 22.17 -13.98
N GLY A 456 11.47 21.95 -13.88
CA GLY A 456 10.45 22.57 -14.74
C GLY A 456 10.41 22.03 -16.18
N ARG A 457 11.15 20.96 -16.50
CA ARG A 457 11.36 20.49 -17.89
C ARG A 457 10.26 19.59 -18.46
N LEU A 458 9.28 19.16 -17.65
CA LEU A 458 8.19 18.32 -18.13
C LEU A 458 7.08 19.17 -18.77
N THR A 459 6.55 18.68 -19.88
CA THR A 459 5.46 19.29 -20.65
C THR A 459 4.34 18.29 -20.84
N ALA A 460 3.08 18.72 -20.63
CA ALA A 460 1.92 17.85 -20.77
C ALA A 460 1.51 17.78 -22.24
N HIS A 461 1.39 16.57 -22.79
CA HIS A 461 0.82 16.39 -24.12
C HIS A 461 -0.63 16.90 -24.16
N PRO A 462 -1.10 17.57 -25.24
CA PRO A 462 -2.45 18.16 -25.28
C PRO A 462 -3.58 17.17 -24.97
N SER A 463 -3.42 15.88 -25.26
CA SER A 463 -4.40 14.83 -24.94
C SER A 463 -4.58 14.52 -23.45
N VAL A 464 -3.71 15.04 -22.57
CA VAL A 464 -3.82 14.90 -21.10
C VAL A 464 -3.75 16.23 -20.36
N ALA A 465 -3.30 17.31 -21.00
CA ALA A 465 -3.05 18.59 -20.33
C ALA A 465 -4.25 19.14 -19.53
N GLY A 466 -5.48 18.92 -20.02
CA GLY A 466 -6.73 19.40 -19.40
C GLY A 466 -7.77 18.30 -19.07
N HIS A 467 -7.38 17.03 -19.00
CA HIS A 467 -8.34 15.92 -18.76
C HIS A 467 -8.74 15.75 -17.28
N LEU A 468 -10.02 15.51 -17.02
CA LEU A 468 -10.65 15.41 -15.69
C LEU A 468 -11.51 14.15 -15.58
N LEU A 469 -11.90 13.75 -14.37
CA LEU A 469 -12.68 12.51 -14.17
C LEU A 469 -14.06 12.58 -14.82
N ARG A 470 -14.72 13.74 -14.79
CA ARG A 470 -16.01 13.98 -15.47
C ARG A 470 -15.99 13.79 -16.99
N ASP A 471 -14.81 13.73 -17.61
CA ASP A 471 -14.69 13.46 -19.05
C ASP A 471 -14.61 11.94 -19.37
N LEU A 472 -14.71 11.08 -18.35
CA LEU A 472 -14.78 9.63 -18.53
C LEU A 472 -16.21 9.18 -18.86
N PRO A 473 -16.41 8.21 -19.78
CA PRO A 473 -17.73 7.72 -20.14
C PRO A 473 -18.50 7.17 -18.94
N GLY A 474 -19.65 7.78 -18.63
CA GLY A 474 -20.53 7.37 -17.53
C GLY A 474 -20.25 8.00 -16.18
N VAL A 475 -19.28 8.91 -16.07
CA VAL A 475 -19.00 9.68 -14.84
C VAL A 475 -19.83 10.96 -14.82
N ALA A 476 -20.50 11.23 -13.70
CA ALA A 476 -21.25 12.46 -13.47
C ALA A 476 -20.32 13.64 -13.16
N ALA A 477 -20.73 14.87 -13.48
CA ALA A 477 -20.00 16.07 -13.10
C ALA A 477 -20.35 16.47 -11.66
N THR A 478 -19.49 16.08 -10.73
CA THR A 478 -19.47 16.50 -9.32
C THR A 478 -18.29 17.46 -9.06
N GLU A 479 -18.14 17.92 -7.82
CA GLU A 479 -16.99 18.74 -7.40
C GLU A 479 -15.70 17.90 -7.50
N GLU A 480 -15.69 16.71 -6.88
CA GLU A 480 -14.55 15.77 -6.81
C GLU A 480 -14.06 15.34 -8.21
N THR A 481 -15.01 15.19 -9.14
CA THR A 481 -14.73 14.74 -10.52
C THR A 481 -14.43 15.90 -11.48
N GLY A 482 -14.73 17.13 -11.08
CA GLY A 482 -14.38 18.37 -11.77
C GLY A 482 -12.98 18.91 -11.45
N ILE A 483 -12.34 18.43 -10.38
CA ILE A 483 -11.01 18.89 -9.92
C ILE A 483 -9.90 17.86 -10.17
N PRO A 484 -8.66 18.31 -10.51
CA PRO A 484 -7.50 17.42 -10.69
C PRO A 484 -6.68 17.20 -9.41
N LEU A 485 -6.85 18.07 -8.40
CA LEU A 485 -6.08 18.12 -7.16
C LEU A 485 -7.04 18.37 -5.99
N LEU A 486 -7.00 17.52 -4.96
CA LEU A 486 -7.75 17.68 -3.72
C LEU A 486 -6.83 17.43 -2.51
N LEU A 487 -6.89 18.30 -1.52
CA LEU A 487 -6.29 18.11 -0.20
C LEU A 487 -7.40 18.00 0.85
N VAL A 488 -7.37 16.95 1.65
CA VAL A 488 -8.22 16.77 2.84
C VAL A 488 -7.33 16.85 4.07
N ASP A 489 -7.30 18.02 4.71
CA ASP A 489 -6.44 18.28 5.86
C ASP A 489 -7.05 17.78 7.17
N THR A 490 -6.29 16.97 7.91
CA THR A 490 -6.68 16.42 9.22
C THR A 490 -6.09 17.19 10.41
N ALA A 491 -5.33 18.28 10.15
CA ALA A 491 -4.73 19.11 11.19
C ALA A 491 -5.76 19.65 12.19
N GLY A 492 -5.51 19.48 13.49
CA GLY A 492 -6.40 19.93 14.56
C GLY A 492 -7.68 19.11 14.74
N CYS A 493 -7.88 18.07 13.94
CA CYS A 493 -9.07 17.21 13.96
C CYS A 493 -8.93 15.98 14.90
N GLY A 494 -7.85 15.89 15.69
CA GLY A 494 -7.60 14.76 16.60
C GLY A 494 -7.34 13.40 15.93
N LEU A 495 -7.23 13.36 14.60
CA LEU A 495 -7.07 12.13 13.80
C LEU A 495 -5.60 11.64 13.80
N PHE A 496 -5.10 11.26 14.97
CA PHE A 496 -3.71 10.86 15.19
C PHE A 496 -3.39 9.44 14.66
N GLU A 497 -2.09 9.18 14.48
CA GLU A 497 -1.55 7.85 14.20
C GLU A 497 -1.66 6.89 15.41
N LEU A 498 -1.67 5.59 15.16
CA LEU A 498 -1.68 4.55 16.20
C LEU A 498 -0.34 4.46 16.94
N GLU A 499 -0.37 4.60 18.26
CA GLU A 499 0.74 4.36 19.18
C GLU A 499 0.91 2.84 19.46
N GLU A 500 1.24 2.05 18.43
CA GLU A 500 1.65 0.65 18.59
C GLU A 500 3.14 0.52 18.95
N GLU A 501 3.46 -0.40 19.87
CA GLU A 501 4.82 -0.67 20.38
C GLU A 501 5.74 -1.32 19.32
N ASP A 502 5.18 -1.97 18.29
CA ASP A 502 5.94 -2.51 17.14
C ASP A 502 6.33 -1.37 16.18
N ASP A 503 7.57 -0.88 16.28
CA ASP A 503 8.05 0.30 15.54
C ASP A 503 8.17 0.13 14.00
N GLN A 504 7.81 -1.04 13.46
CA GLN A 504 8.02 -1.40 12.04
C GLN A 504 6.98 -0.80 11.06
N SER A 505 5.80 -0.39 11.53
CA SER A 505 4.78 0.25 10.68
C SER A 505 3.86 1.13 11.51
N LYS A 506 3.12 2.05 10.86
CA LYS A 506 2.11 2.91 11.50
C LYS A 506 0.80 2.89 10.70
N GLY A 507 -0.30 3.27 11.33
CA GLY A 507 -1.65 3.32 10.76
C GLY A 507 -2.45 4.47 11.36
N ASN A 508 -3.49 4.94 10.66
CA ASN A 508 -4.32 6.07 11.06
C ASN A 508 -5.78 5.79 10.69
N PRO A 509 -6.61 5.33 11.65
CA PRO A 509 -8.03 5.03 11.42
C PRO A 509 -8.88 6.23 10.99
N GLY A 510 -8.47 7.46 11.33
CA GLY A 510 -9.12 8.68 10.87
C GLY A 510 -8.99 8.87 9.37
N GLU A 511 -7.76 8.77 8.85
CA GLU A 511 -7.51 8.79 7.40
C GLU A 511 -8.22 7.63 6.69
N VAL A 512 -8.31 6.43 7.29
CA VAL A 512 -9.06 5.29 6.70
C VAL A 512 -10.53 5.65 6.46
N ARG A 513 -11.17 6.40 7.37
CA ARG A 513 -12.55 6.87 7.20
C ARG A 513 -12.66 7.88 6.06
N LEU A 514 -11.81 8.90 6.05
CA LEU A 514 -11.79 9.97 5.03
C LEU A 514 -11.55 9.41 3.62
N VAL A 515 -10.54 8.54 3.48
CA VAL A 515 -10.27 7.84 2.22
C VAL A 515 -11.46 6.98 1.79
N SER A 516 -12.12 6.30 2.73
CA SER A 516 -13.28 5.47 2.40
C SER A 516 -14.48 6.30 1.92
N LEU A 517 -14.70 7.49 2.49
CA LEU A 517 -15.74 8.43 2.04
C LEU A 517 -15.42 8.99 0.65
N HIS A 518 -14.18 9.46 0.41
CA HIS A 518 -13.80 10.01 -0.90
C HIS A 518 -13.84 8.95 -2.01
N VAL A 519 -13.35 7.73 -1.74
CA VAL A 519 -13.45 6.62 -2.69
C VAL A 519 -14.93 6.28 -2.98
N GLN A 520 -15.81 6.31 -1.97
CA GLN A 520 -17.22 6.06 -2.17
C GLN A 520 -17.88 7.17 -3.01
N ALA A 521 -17.59 8.44 -2.77
CA ALA A 521 -18.08 9.57 -3.58
C ALA A 521 -17.66 9.44 -5.05
N LEU A 522 -16.40 9.10 -5.34
CA LEU A 522 -15.94 8.86 -6.71
C LEU A 522 -16.68 7.69 -7.40
N VAL A 523 -16.94 6.60 -6.68
CA VAL A 523 -17.66 5.43 -7.22
C VAL A 523 -19.15 5.72 -7.42
N GLU A 524 -19.79 6.47 -6.51
CA GLU A 524 -21.19 6.90 -6.65
C GLU A 524 -21.37 7.94 -7.77
N ALA A 525 -20.35 8.77 -8.04
CA ALA A 525 -20.26 9.60 -9.24
C ALA A 525 -20.00 8.81 -10.54
N GLY A 526 -19.84 7.48 -10.48
CA GLY A 526 -19.71 6.60 -11.64
C GLY A 526 -18.27 6.20 -12.01
N VAL A 527 -17.24 6.63 -11.27
CA VAL A 527 -15.86 6.22 -11.52
C VAL A 527 -15.69 4.74 -11.15
N ARG A 528 -15.28 3.90 -12.10
CA ARG A 528 -15.10 2.46 -11.85
C ARG A 528 -14.04 2.21 -10.79
N ALA A 529 -14.31 1.33 -9.83
CA ALA A 529 -13.33 0.96 -8.80
C ALA A 529 -12.00 0.42 -9.38
N SER A 530 -12.04 -0.22 -10.55
CA SER A 530 -10.86 -0.62 -11.33
C SER A 530 -9.92 0.52 -11.71
N ASP A 531 -10.45 1.74 -11.84
CA ASP A 531 -9.78 2.92 -12.36
C ASP A 531 -9.29 3.86 -11.25
N VAL A 532 -9.56 3.48 -9.99
CA VAL A 532 -9.08 4.14 -8.76
C VAL A 532 -7.95 3.30 -8.16
N ALA A 533 -7.03 3.94 -7.42
CA ALA A 533 -6.19 3.26 -6.44
C ALA A 533 -6.05 4.06 -5.15
N VAL A 534 -5.84 3.34 -4.05
CA VAL A 534 -5.45 3.93 -2.77
C VAL A 534 -4.00 3.54 -2.48
N ILE A 535 -3.17 4.55 -2.22
CA ILE A 535 -1.73 4.37 -2.01
C ILE A 535 -1.33 5.04 -0.69
N THR A 536 -0.50 4.36 0.10
CA THR A 536 0.01 4.87 1.38
C THR A 536 1.47 4.39 1.60
N PRO A 537 2.31 5.06 2.40
CA PRO A 537 3.67 4.58 2.65
C PRO A 537 3.73 3.33 3.54
N TYR A 538 2.71 3.08 4.37
CA TYR A 538 2.80 2.13 5.50
C TYR A 538 1.94 0.88 5.31
N ASN A 539 2.53 -0.30 5.53
CA ASN A 539 1.84 -1.59 5.32
C ASN A 539 0.64 -1.80 6.26
N LEU A 540 0.74 -1.39 7.54
CA LEU A 540 -0.38 -1.43 8.47
C LEU A 540 -1.58 -0.60 7.96
N GLN A 541 -1.34 0.60 7.42
CA GLN A 541 -2.39 1.40 6.80
C GLN A 541 -2.98 0.72 5.56
N VAL A 542 -2.17 0.08 4.72
CA VAL A 542 -2.66 -0.72 3.58
C VAL A 542 -3.65 -1.79 4.06
N ASP A 543 -3.35 -2.49 5.16
CA ASP A 543 -4.19 -3.57 5.65
C ASP A 543 -5.43 -3.08 6.44
N LEU A 544 -5.37 -1.93 7.11
CA LEU A 544 -6.55 -1.24 7.66
C LEU A 544 -7.50 -0.77 6.53
N LEU A 545 -6.96 -0.16 5.48
CA LEU A 545 -7.70 0.26 4.29
C LEU A 545 -8.35 -0.94 3.58
N ARG A 546 -7.64 -2.08 3.45
CA ARG A 546 -8.20 -3.31 2.88
C ARG A 546 -9.37 -3.86 3.69
N GLN A 547 -9.27 -3.86 5.02
CA GLN A 547 -10.38 -4.28 5.89
C GLN A 547 -11.62 -3.39 5.69
N SER A 548 -11.42 -2.07 5.59
CA SER A 548 -12.49 -1.09 5.34
C SER A 548 -13.13 -1.22 3.94
N LEU A 549 -12.33 -1.37 2.88
CA LEU A 549 -12.78 -1.13 1.50
C LEU A 549 -12.86 -2.37 0.61
N ALA A 550 -12.05 -3.42 0.82
CA ALA A 550 -11.99 -4.55 -0.12
C ALA A 550 -13.29 -5.37 -0.19
N HIS A 551 -14.14 -5.28 0.84
CA HIS A 551 -15.47 -5.89 0.85
C HIS A 551 -16.55 -5.05 0.14
N ARG A 552 -16.31 -3.74 -0.05
CA ARG A 552 -17.19 -2.82 -0.79
C ARG A 552 -16.81 -2.72 -2.26
N HIS A 553 -15.51 -2.66 -2.54
CA HIS A 553 -14.95 -2.44 -3.87
C HIS A 553 -13.83 -3.47 -4.15
N PRO A 554 -14.16 -4.73 -4.52
CA PRO A 554 -13.17 -5.79 -4.72
C PRO A 554 -12.15 -5.53 -5.83
N GLU A 555 -12.46 -4.63 -6.78
CA GLU A 555 -11.57 -4.24 -7.90
C GLU A 555 -10.59 -3.10 -7.54
N LEU A 556 -10.77 -2.45 -6.38
CA LEU A 556 -9.97 -1.31 -5.95
C LEU A 556 -8.54 -1.75 -5.58
N GLU A 557 -7.52 -1.17 -6.23
CA GLU A 557 -6.14 -1.48 -5.87
C GLU A 557 -5.67 -0.67 -4.64
N ILE A 558 -5.52 -1.34 -3.50
CA ILE A 558 -4.99 -0.77 -2.24
C ILE A 558 -3.60 -1.34 -1.96
N LYS A 559 -2.56 -0.49 -2.00
CA LYS A 559 -1.14 -0.91 -1.91
C LYS A 559 -0.22 0.12 -1.25
N SER A 560 0.97 -0.33 -0.89
CA SER A 560 2.10 0.56 -0.62
C SER A 560 2.59 1.24 -1.90
N VAL A 561 3.27 2.38 -1.78
CA VAL A 561 3.82 3.12 -2.93
C VAL A 561 4.72 2.23 -3.79
N ASP A 562 5.66 1.54 -3.15
CA ASP A 562 6.60 0.61 -3.75
C ASP A 562 5.86 -0.56 -4.45
N GLY A 563 4.75 -1.04 -3.86
CA GLY A 563 3.87 -2.05 -4.47
C GLY A 563 2.98 -1.55 -5.64
N PHE A 564 2.89 -0.24 -5.85
CA PHE A 564 2.15 0.39 -6.96
C PHE A 564 3.05 0.84 -8.12
N GLN A 565 4.36 0.69 -7.99
CA GLN A 565 5.32 1.16 -8.97
C GLN A 565 5.11 0.50 -10.35
N GLY A 566 5.39 1.27 -11.42
CA GLY A 566 5.13 0.86 -12.81
C GLY A 566 3.67 0.96 -13.27
N ARG A 567 2.71 1.13 -12.35
CA ARG A 567 1.27 1.31 -12.65
C ARG A 567 0.88 2.78 -12.80
N GLU A 568 -0.38 3.00 -13.18
CA GLU A 568 -1.11 4.28 -13.25
C GLU A 568 -2.63 4.03 -13.12
N LYS A 569 -3.41 5.07 -12.77
CA LYS A 569 -4.88 5.04 -12.61
C LYS A 569 -5.50 6.38 -12.98
N GLU A 570 -6.81 6.40 -13.28
CA GLU A 570 -7.53 7.65 -13.56
C GLU A 570 -7.58 8.55 -12.31
N ALA A 571 -7.94 7.96 -11.17
CA ALA A 571 -7.92 8.59 -9.85
C ALA A 571 -6.94 7.88 -8.90
N VAL A 572 -6.26 8.66 -8.05
CA VAL A 572 -5.42 8.12 -6.96
C VAL A 572 -5.73 8.86 -5.66
N VAL A 573 -5.89 8.12 -4.56
CA VAL A 573 -6.07 8.67 -3.22
C VAL A 573 -4.85 8.31 -2.38
N LEU A 574 -4.18 9.32 -1.81
CA LEU A 574 -3.00 9.16 -0.97
C LEU A 574 -3.37 9.33 0.50
N SER A 575 -2.92 8.40 1.35
CA SER A 575 -3.02 8.48 2.82
C SER A 575 -1.61 8.53 3.40
N PHE A 576 -1.26 9.66 4.04
CA PHE A 576 0.09 9.92 4.55
C PHE A 576 0.33 9.36 5.95
N VAL A 577 -0.74 9.06 6.71
CA VAL A 577 -0.76 8.40 8.04
C VAL A 577 -0.25 9.26 9.18
N ARG A 578 0.85 9.99 8.96
CA ARG A 578 1.61 10.69 10.00
C ARG A 578 0.87 11.91 10.52
N SER A 579 0.35 11.79 11.73
CA SER A 579 -0.27 12.84 12.51
C SER A 579 0.10 12.62 13.97
N ASN A 580 1.03 13.42 14.49
CA ASN A 580 1.56 13.25 15.84
C ASN A 580 2.05 14.57 16.45
N ARG A 581 1.92 14.69 17.78
CA ARG A 581 2.24 15.93 18.53
C ARG A 581 3.71 16.34 18.52
N LYS A 582 4.60 15.53 17.96
CA LYS A 582 6.03 15.84 17.79
C LYS A 582 6.37 16.43 16.40
N GLY A 583 5.48 16.29 15.41
CA GLY A 583 5.75 16.69 14.03
C GLY A 583 6.68 15.74 13.25
N GLU A 584 6.85 14.49 13.70
CA GLU A 584 7.75 13.51 13.08
C GLU A 584 7.12 12.89 11.82
N VAL A 585 7.69 13.11 10.62
CA VAL A 585 7.17 12.54 9.36
C VAL A 585 7.71 11.14 9.02
N GLY A 586 8.81 10.71 9.64
CA GLY A 586 9.39 9.36 9.42
C GLY A 586 9.62 9.01 7.94
N PHE A 587 9.04 7.88 7.50
CA PHE A 587 9.22 7.28 6.16
C PHE A 587 8.64 8.13 5.00
N LEU A 588 7.84 9.17 5.30
CA LEU A 588 7.42 10.18 4.32
C LEU A 588 8.56 11.10 3.86
N ALA A 589 9.69 11.17 4.59
CA ALA A 589 10.82 12.04 4.26
C ALA A 589 11.60 11.62 2.99
N GLU A 590 11.24 10.51 2.34
CA GLU A 590 11.86 10.09 1.08
C GLU A 590 11.10 10.67 -0.13
N ASP A 591 11.52 11.85 -0.58
CA ASP A 591 10.95 12.62 -1.71
C ASP A 591 10.64 11.75 -2.95
N ARG A 592 11.52 10.79 -3.26
CA ARG A 592 11.40 9.88 -4.41
C ARG A 592 10.17 8.96 -4.30
N ARG A 593 9.77 8.58 -3.07
CA ARG A 593 8.54 7.81 -2.81
C ARG A 593 7.31 8.68 -3.03
N ILE A 594 7.30 9.91 -2.52
CA ILE A 594 6.18 10.86 -2.69
C ILE A 594 5.99 11.21 -4.17
N ASN A 595 7.08 11.45 -4.90
CA ASN A 595 7.09 11.61 -6.36
C ASN A 595 6.45 10.41 -7.07
N VAL A 596 6.87 9.18 -6.74
CA VAL A 596 6.22 7.98 -7.31
C VAL A 596 4.73 7.98 -7.00
N ALA A 597 4.32 8.23 -5.75
CA ALA A 597 2.92 8.19 -5.32
C ALA A 597 2.01 9.16 -6.10
N VAL A 598 2.35 10.45 -6.12
CA VAL A 598 1.57 11.49 -6.83
C VAL A 598 1.51 11.21 -8.33
N THR A 599 2.64 10.84 -8.94
CA THR A 599 2.74 10.62 -10.39
C THR A 599 2.13 9.30 -10.88
N ARG A 600 1.37 8.58 -10.03
CA ARG A 600 0.51 7.45 -10.45
C ARG A 600 -0.83 7.91 -11.03
N ALA A 601 -1.29 9.11 -10.66
CA ALA A 601 -2.56 9.66 -11.13
C ALA A 601 -2.51 10.06 -12.60
N ARG A 602 -3.68 10.01 -13.27
CA ARG A 602 -3.89 10.59 -14.59
C ARG A 602 -4.68 11.88 -14.50
N ARG A 603 -5.93 11.82 -14.02
CA ARG A 603 -6.90 12.92 -14.03
C ARG A 603 -7.02 13.60 -12.67
N HIS A 604 -7.05 12.83 -11.60
CA HIS A 604 -7.31 13.31 -10.24
C HIS A 604 -6.36 12.67 -9.23
N VAL A 605 -5.83 13.47 -8.30
CA VAL A 605 -5.17 12.99 -7.09
C VAL A 605 -5.73 13.70 -5.87
N ALA A 606 -6.14 12.90 -4.88
CA ALA A 606 -6.50 13.37 -3.55
C ALA A 606 -5.40 13.02 -2.55
N VAL A 607 -5.09 13.92 -1.62
CA VAL A 607 -4.15 13.70 -0.51
C VAL A 607 -4.92 13.88 0.80
N VAL A 608 -4.87 12.87 1.66
CA VAL A 608 -5.38 12.92 3.04
C VAL A 608 -4.19 12.90 3.98
N CYS A 609 -4.00 13.97 4.76
CA CYS A 609 -2.86 14.12 5.66
C CYS A 609 -3.06 15.19 6.75
N ASP A 610 -2.27 15.16 7.82
CA ASP A 610 -2.18 16.26 8.80
C ASP A 610 -1.13 17.29 8.35
N SER A 611 -1.58 18.46 7.87
CA SER A 611 -0.67 19.53 7.43
C SER A 611 0.28 20.01 8.54
N ARG A 612 -0.11 19.94 9.82
CA ARG A 612 0.71 20.36 10.97
C ARG A 612 1.90 19.43 11.19
N THR A 613 1.72 18.12 10.98
CA THR A 613 2.83 17.14 11.03
C THR A 613 3.65 17.18 9.73
N VAL A 614 2.98 17.22 8.57
CA VAL A 614 3.59 17.07 7.25
C VAL A 614 4.45 18.27 6.83
N ASN A 615 4.03 19.50 7.14
CA ASN A 615 4.75 20.71 6.75
C ASN A 615 6.11 20.92 7.44
N ASN A 616 6.46 20.08 8.42
CA ASN A 616 7.80 20.07 9.02
C ASN A 616 8.87 19.50 8.09
N HIS A 617 8.49 18.79 7.02
CA HIS A 617 9.41 18.36 5.97
C HIS A 617 9.34 19.29 4.76
N ALA A 618 10.46 19.93 4.41
CA ALA A 618 10.51 20.97 3.38
C ALA A 618 9.92 20.53 2.04
N PHE A 619 10.23 19.31 1.56
CA PHE A 619 9.68 18.78 0.31
C PHE A 619 8.16 18.53 0.38
N LEU A 620 7.67 17.96 1.48
CA LEU A 620 6.24 17.71 1.66
C LEU A 620 5.45 19.03 1.76
N LYS A 621 6.04 20.05 2.39
CA LYS A 621 5.45 21.39 2.43
C LYS A 621 5.23 21.94 1.01
N THR A 622 6.14 21.74 0.06
CA THR A 622 5.91 22.17 -1.35
C THR A 622 4.70 21.51 -2.00
N LEU A 623 4.37 20.27 -1.61
CA LEU A 623 3.18 19.56 -2.09
C LEU A 623 1.90 20.17 -1.49
N VAL A 624 1.89 20.41 -0.18
CA VAL A 624 0.76 21.04 0.53
C VAL A 624 0.53 22.47 0.05
N ASP A 625 1.60 23.27 -0.08
CA ASP A 625 1.55 24.64 -0.62
C ASP A 625 0.98 24.63 -2.06
N HIS A 626 1.47 23.77 -2.95
CA HIS A 626 0.99 23.65 -4.34
C HIS A 626 -0.47 23.17 -4.43
N PHE A 627 -0.90 22.24 -3.57
CA PHE A 627 -2.32 21.83 -3.51
C PHE A 627 -3.21 22.98 -3.00
N THR A 628 -2.68 23.83 -2.12
CA THR A 628 -3.38 25.03 -1.62
C THR A 628 -3.48 26.14 -2.66
N GLU A 629 -2.52 26.24 -3.59
CA GLU A 629 -2.51 27.26 -4.66
C GLU A 629 -3.26 26.82 -5.93
N HIS A 630 -3.32 25.52 -6.24
CA HIS A 630 -3.78 25.01 -7.55
C HIS A 630 -4.84 23.90 -7.48
N GLY A 631 -5.24 23.48 -6.28
CA GLY A 631 -6.26 22.47 -6.04
C GLY A 631 -7.39 22.96 -5.16
N GLU A 632 -8.29 22.04 -4.79
CA GLU A 632 -9.28 22.28 -3.75
C GLU A 632 -8.73 21.81 -2.39
N VAL A 633 -9.05 22.54 -1.32
CA VAL A 633 -8.66 22.18 0.06
C VAL A 633 -9.91 22.11 0.92
N ARG A 634 -10.16 20.94 1.48
CA ARG A 634 -11.23 20.64 2.44
C ARG A 634 -10.60 20.23 3.78
N THR A 635 -11.29 20.46 4.90
CA THR A 635 -10.89 19.94 6.21
C THR A 635 -11.67 18.67 6.58
N ALA A 636 -11.08 17.78 7.39
CA ALA A 636 -11.74 16.56 7.84
C ALA A 636 -13.06 16.81 8.61
N PHE A 637 -13.28 18.01 9.16
CA PHE A 637 -14.57 18.41 9.75
C PHE A 637 -15.72 18.43 8.74
N GLU A 638 -15.46 18.61 7.44
CA GLU A 638 -16.50 18.57 6.39
C GLU A 638 -16.98 17.14 6.07
N TYR A 639 -16.24 16.13 6.53
CA TYR A 639 -16.49 14.72 6.22
C TYR A 639 -17.01 13.91 7.42
N LEU A 640 -16.82 14.40 8.65
CA LEU A 640 -16.92 13.59 9.88
C LEU A 640 -17.56 14.38 11.03
N ASP A 641 -18.88 14.26 11.17
CA ASP A 641 -19.70 14.94 12.20
C ASP A 641 -19.33 14.60 13.65
N ASP A 642 -18.61 13.49 13.89
CA ASP A 642 -18.26 13.00 15.23
C ASP A 642 -16.91 13.53 15.75
N ILE A 643 -16.24 14.45 15.03
CA ILE A 643 -14.99 15.06 15.48
C ILE A 643 -15.25 16.20 16.48
N VAL A 644 -14.70 16.06 17.69
CA VAL A 644 -14.60 17.15 18.66
C VAL A 644 -13.32 17.96 18.38
N PRO A 645 -13.39 19.28 18.13
CA PRO A 645 -12.19 20.10 17.91
C PRO A 645 -11.25 20.12 19.12
N GLU A 646 -9.93 19.99 18.90
CA GLU A 646 -8.91 20.17 19.96
C GLU A 646 -8.75 21.66 20.34
N ASN A 647 -9.71 22.21 21.09
CA ASN A 647 -9.52 23.47 21.82
C ASN A 647 -8.59 23.25 23.02
N TYR A 648 -7.63 24.16 23.20
CA TYR A 648 -6.52 24.04 24.15
C TYR A 648 -6.94 23.80 25.62
N SER A 649 -6.88 22.53 26.08
CA SER A 649 -6.89 22.20 27.52
C SER A 649 -5.48 22.31 28.10
N HIS A 650 -5.00 23.53 28.30
CA HIS A 650 -3.66 23.82 28.82
C HIS A 650 -3.60 23.66 30.36
N GLU A 651 -3.79 22.43 30.87
CA GLU A 651 -3.75 22.17 32.32
C GLU A 651 -2.34 22.39 32.91
N SER A 652 -2.14 23.54 33.55
CA SER A 652 -0.93 23.89 34.28
C SER A 652 -0.86 23.15 35.63
N SER A 653 -0.44 21.89 35.61
CA SER A 653 -0.40 21.02 36.79
C SER A 653 0.74 21.33 37.78
N GLN A 654 0.66 22.47 38.48
CA GLN A 654 1.39 22.75 39.72
C GLN A 654 0.40 23.24 40.79
N GLY A 655 0.17 22.46 41.86
CA GLY A 655 -0.79 22.85 42.90
C GLY A 655 -1.12 21.79 43.96
N HIS A 656 -0.20 21.56 44.89
CA HIS A 656 -0.40 21.01 46.24
C HIS A 656 -1.47 19.92 46.50
N GLY A 657 -1.01 18.67 46.62
CA GLY A 657 -1.57 17.71 47.59
C GLY A 657 -0.57 17.49 48.73
N GLN A 658 -0.82 18.06 49.92
CA GLN A 658 0.05 17.84 51.09
C GLN A 658 -0.19 16.47 51.72
N ALA A 659 0.88 15.67 51.86
CA ALA A 659 0.90 14.48 52.72
C ALA A 659 2.28 14.34 53.37
N SER A 660 2.33 14.25 54.71
CA SER A 660 3.57 14.38 55.48
C SER A 660 4.39 13.09 55.57
N ALA A 661 5.66 13.14 55.17
CA ALA A 661 6.68 12.17 55.54
C ALA A 661 8.03 12.88 55.81
N ARG A 662 8.72 12.52 56.90
CA ARG A 662 9.96 13.18 57.35
C ARG A 662 11.17 12.77 56.50
N PRO A 663 12.01 13.70 56.01
CA PRO A 663 13.34 13.36 55.52
C PRO A 663 14.31 13.10 56.69
N ARG A 664 15.27 12.19 56.48
CA ARG A 664 16.50 12.11 57.30
C ARG A 664 17.56 12.98 56.64
N GLY A 665 18.21 13.87 57.38
CA GLY A 665 19.31 14.68 56.85
C GLY A 665 20.66 13.95 56.85
N PRO A 666 21.56 14.24 55.89
CA PRO A 666 22.99 13.92 55.99
C PRO A 666 23.76 15.00 56.77
N ALA A 667 24.96 14.66 57.25
CA ALA A 667 25.78 15.53 58.10
C ALA A 667 26.65 16.52 57.31
N ALA A 668 27.09 17.59 57.98
CA ALA A 668 28.10 18.51 57.46
C ALA A 668 29.53 17.95 57.65
N ALA A 669 30.42 18.28 56.72
CA ALA A 669 31.87 18.13 56.85
C ALA A 669 32.57 19.31 56.17
N ALA A 670 33.65 19.81 56.75
CA ALA A 670 34.43 20.95 56.25
C ALA A 670 35.89 20.55 55.99
N GLY A 671 36.53 21.13 54.96
CA GLY A 671 37.92 20.84 54.61
C GLY A 671 38.49 21.83 53.59
N LYS A 672 39.63 22.45 53.92
CA LYS A 672 40.30 23.54 53.18
C LYS A 672 41.01 23.11 51.88
N PRO A 673 41.36 24.06 50.97
CA PRO A 673 42.06 23.80 49.71
C PRO A 673 43.60 23.93 49.81
N PRO A 674 44.32 23.66 48.71
CA PRO A 674 45.49 24.45 48.33
C PRO A 674 45.46 24.92 46.85
N GLY A 675 46.22 25.96 46.50
CA GLY A 675 46.43 26.39 45.10
C GLY A 675 46.66 27.89 44.93
N SER A 676 47.91 28.35 45.02
CA SER A 676 48.25 29.79 45.07
C SER A 676 48.98 30.31 43.81
N ARG A 677 48.62 31.51 43.34
CA ARG A 677 49.48 32.72 43.28
C ARG A 677 48.91 33.85 42.40
N MET A 678 49.13 35.09 42.83
CA MET A 678 49.01 36.32 42.02
C MET A 678 50.33 36.64 41.29
N ARG A 679 50.28 37.56 40.33
CA ARG A 679 51.30 38.62 40.17
C ARG A 679 50.72 39.88 39.51
N GLU A 680 51.18 41.06 39.94
CA GLU A 680 50.89 42.35 39.30
C GLU A 680 51.73 42.56 38.02
N GLY A 681 51.29 43.36 37.04
CA GLY A 681 51.56 44.81 36.91
C GLY A 681 52.17 45.07 35.51
N VAL A 682 52.16 46.24 34.85
CA VAL A 682 52.48 47.61 35.29
C VAL A 682 52.10 48.67 34.19
N ARG A 683 51.53 49.82 34.60
CA ARG A 683 51.56 51.22 34.07
C ARG A 683 51.42 51.66 32.57
N GLU A 684 50.66 52.75 32.42
CA GLU A 684 50.92 54.02 31.67
C GLU A 684 50.71 54.21 30.13
N ALA A 685 49.51 54.70 29.80
CA ALA A 685 49.20 56.05 29.22
C ALA A 685 49.85 56.59 27.90
N ARG A 686 48.99 56.96 26.91
CA ARG A 686 48.68 58.38 26.50
C ARG A 686 47.79 58.51 25.24
N ALA A 687 46.76 59.36 25.32
CA ALA A 687 46.17 60.27 24.29
C ALA A 687 45.66 59.68 22.91
N ALA A 688 44.79 60.32 22.10
CA ALA A 688 44.13 61.65 22.15
C ALA A 688 42.81 61.73 21.33
N ALA A 689 41.99 62.77 21.61
CA ALA A 689 41.11 63.55 20.70
C ALA A 689 39.76 63.02 20.12
N GLY A 690 38.80 63.96 19.97
CA GLY A 690 37.58 63.92 19.11
C GLY A 690 36.34 63.14 19.61
N LEU A 691 35.44 63.58 20.52
CA LEU A 691 34.93 64.88 21.00
C LEU A 691 33.70 65.48 20.25
N GLN A 692 32.58 65.67 21.00
CA GLN A 692 31.33 66.43 20.68
C GLN A 692 30.27 65.72 19.80
N ARG A 693 28.94 65.93 19.92
CA ARG A 693 27.98 66.61 20.87
C ARG A 693 26.54 66.12 20.48
N LYS A 694 25.41 66.28 21.21
CA LYS A 694 25.03 66.85 22.53
C LYS A 694 23.76 66.10 23.07
N THR A 695 23.06 66.68 24.06
CA THR A 695 21.80 66.30 24.75
C THR A 695 20.83 67.51 24.77
N PRO A 696 19.68 67.54 25.50
CA PRO A 696 18.53 66.61 25.60
C PRO A 696 17.12 67.32 25.60
N GLY A 697 16.04 66.54 25.70
CA GLY A 697 14.89 66.86 26.58
C GLY A 697 13.61 67.47 25.98
N GLY A 698 12.45 67.18 26.60
CA GLY A 698 11.15 67.81 26.28
C GLY A 698 9.89 66.99 26.64
N LYS A 699 9.22 67.36 27.75
CA LYS A 699 7.78 67.14 28.02
C LYS A 699 7.19 68.50 28.46
N PRO A 700 5.88 68.75 28.33
CA PRO A 700 5.07 68.86 29.55
C PRO A 700 3.58 68.44 29.41
N SER A 701 2.81 68.70 30.48
CA SER A 701 1.33 68.81 30.61
C SER A 701 0.45 67.56 30.48
N GLY A 702 -0.34 67.32 31.55
CA GLY A 702 -1.64 66.61 31.55
C GLY A 702 -2.80 67.63 31.52
N PRO A 703 -3.88 67.50 32.32
CA PRO A 703 -3.91 66.90 33.67
C PRO A 703 -5.08 65.91 33.96
N GLU A 704 -5.01 65.27 35.15
CA GLU A 704 -6.06 65.02 36.19
C GLU A 704 -7.54 64.69 35.83
N VAL A 705 -8.34 63.99 36.65
CA VAL A 705 -8.15 63.39 38.00
C VAL A 705 -8.94 62.07 38.09
N GLY A 706 -8.70 61.23 39.10
CA GLY A 706 -9.41 59.94 39.25
C GLY A 706 -10.05 59.71 40.62
N SER A 707 -10.75 58.59 40.78
CA SER A 707 -11.24 58.08 42.07
C SER A 707 -11.57 56.59 42.03
N GLN A 708 -11.17 55.83 43.05
CA GLN A 708 -11.80 54.56 43.41
C GLN A 708 -13.02 54.83 44.30
N PRO A 709 -13.97 53.88 44.39
CA PRO A 709 -13.95 53.06 45.61
C PRO A 709 -14.07 51.56 45.33
N SER A 710 -13.64 50.75 46.30
CA SER A 710 -13.83 49.30 46.36
C SER A 710 -14.99 48.95 47.30
N LEU A 711 -15.72 47.87 47.00
CA LEU A 711 -16.50 47.08 47.97
C LEU A 711 -16.85 45.70 47.40
N ASN A 712 -17.20 44.75 48.27
CA ASN A 712 -17.35 43.33 47.94
C ASN A 712 -18.71 42.97 47.32
N GLY A 713 -18.70 42.03 46.36
CA GLY A 713 -19.87 41.28 45.91
C GLY A 713 -19.42 40.15 44.98
N GLY A 714 -19.62 38.88 45.35
CA GLY A 714 -19.14 37.73 44.59
C GLY A 714 -20.24 37.05 43.78
N GLY A 715 -19.95 36.67 42.52
CA GLY A 715 -20.84 35.83 41.73
C GLY A 715 -20.50 35.69 40.24
N LEU A 716 -20.03 34.48 39.86
CA LEU A 716 -20.08 33.88 38.50
C LEU A 716 -19.26 34.54 37.36
N CYS A 717 -18.73 33.69 36.47
CA CYS A 717 -17.89 34.07 35.33
C CYS A 717 -18.70 34.11 34.01
N PRO A 718 -18.66 35.18 33.19
CA PRO A 718 -19.49 35.31 31.99
C PRO A 718 -18.72 35.35 30.64
N GLU A 719 -17.84 34.39 30.34
CA GLU A 719 -17.16 34.35 29.01
C GLU A 719 -17.99 33.69 27.90
N ALA A 720 -19.06 32.94 28.23
CA ALA A 720 -19.98 32.37 27.24
C ALA A 720 -20.97 33.40 26.63
N ALA A 721 -20.95 34.66 27.09
CA ALA A 721 -21.89 35.70 26.65
C ALA A 721 -21.42 36.45 25.39
N ASP A 722 -20.15 36.84 25.34
CA ASP A 722 -19.56 37.72 24.31
C ASP A 722 -19.66 37.14 22.88
N GLY A 723 -19.76 35.83 22.73
CA GLY A 723 -20.00 35.18 21.43
C GLY A 723 -21.38 35.49 20.83
N ARG A 724 -22.44 35.53 21.64
CA ARG A 724 -23.80 35.89 21.18
C ARG A 724 -23.95 37.40 21.04
N ASP A 725 -23.44 38.14 22.02
CA ASP A 725 -23.49 39.60 22.10
C ASP A 725 -22.70 40.33 20.97
N ARG A 726 -21.98 39.57 20.14
CA ARG A 726 -21.39 40.01 18.84
C ARG A 726 -22.25 39.60 17.64
N ALA A 727 -22.77 38.38 17.59
CA ALA A 727 -23.65 37.92 16.52
C ALA A 727 -24.96 38.74 16.48
N ASP A 728 -25.57 38.98 17.64
CA ASP A 728 -26.78 39.80 17.78
C ASP A 728 -26.53 41.28 17.41
N ARG A 729 -25.30 41.76 17.61
CA ARG A 729 -24.85 43.11 17.23
C ARG A 729 -24.71 43.26 15.72
N PHE A 730 -24.07 42.32 15.03
CA PHE A 730 -24.02 42.30 13.56
C PHE A 730 -25.43 42.10 12.96
N ARG A 731 -26.31 41.37 13.64
CA ARG A 731 -27.73 41.23 13.26
C ARG A 731 -28.48 42.55 13.38
N ALA A 732 -28.26 43.32 14.45
CA ALA A 732 -28.82 44.66 14.59
C ALA A 732 -28.28 45.64 13.52
N GLU A 733 -26.96 45.65 13.30
CA GLU A 733 -26.28 46.52 12.33
C GLU A 733 -26.73 46.25 10.87
N ILE A 734 -26.90 44.97 10.51
CA ILE A 734 -27.42 44.59 9.18
C ILE A 734 -28.93 44.89 9.08
N ALA A 735 -29.73 44.72 10.15
CA ALA A 735 -31.15 45.08 10.14
C ALA A 735 -31.37 46.60 10.03
N GLU A 736 -30.57 47.42 10.72
CA GLU A 736 -30.56 48.88 10.59
C GLU A 736 -30.13 49.29 9.17
N PHE A 737 -29.10 48.64 8.61
CA PHE A 737 -28.73 48.84 7.21
C PHE A 737 -29.89 48.52 6.25
N VAL A 738 -30.61 47.39 6.45
CA VAL A 738 -31.82 47.04 5.67
C VAL A 738 -32.88 48.15 5.73
N ALA A 739 -33.10 48.77 6.89
CA ALA A 739 -34.04 49.88 7.07
C ALA A 739 -33.56 51.23 6.50
N SER A 740 -32.24 51.48 6.44
CA SER A 740 -31.66 52.74 5.97
C SER A 740 -31.78 52.96 4.45
N GLU A 741 -31.60 54.19 3.97
CA GLU A 741 -31.52 54.49 2.52
C GLU A 741 -30.16 54.07 1.89
N ASN A 742 -29.19 53.62 2.69
CA ASN A 742 -27.86 53.25 2.19
C ASN A 742 -27.92 52.01 1.30
N THR A 743 -27.19 52.04 0.18
CA THR A 743 -27.12 50.94 -0.79
C THR A 743 -25.99 49.94 -0.51
N ARG A 744 -25.00 50.34 0.31
CA ARG A 744 -23.76 49.61 0.63
C ARG A 744 -23.39 49.81 2.11
N LEU A 745 -22.93 48.75 2.75
CA LEU A 745 -22.33 48.71 4.09
C LEU A 745 -20.96 48.02 3.99
N GLU A 746 -19.97 48.48 4.74
CA GLU A 746 -18.61 47.92 4.73
C GLU A 746 -18.13 47.58 6.13
N PHE A 747 -17.62 46.36 6.30
CA PHE A 747 -17.07 45.88 7.57
C PHE A 747 -15.54 45.76 7.51
N PRO A 748 -14.81 46.23 8.54
CA PRO A 748 -13.37 46.43 8.47
C PRO A 748 -12.56 45.13 8.36
N ALA A 749 -11.36 45.22 7.77
CA ALA A 749 -10.46 44.07 7.61
C ALA A 749 -9.93 43.46 8.94
N SER A 750 -10.13 44.15 10.07
CA SER A 750 -9.73 43.74 11.42
C SER A 750 -10.58 42.64 12.06
N LEU A 751 -11.71 42.25 11.44
CA LEU A 751 -12.54 41.13 11.88
C LEU A 751 -11.76 39.81 11.95
N ASN A 752 -12.20 38.88 12.81
CA ASN A 752 -11.70 37.51 12.79
C ASN A 752 -12.50 36.62 11.81
N SER A 753 -12.11 35.35 11.64
CA SER A 753 -12.77 34.43 10.69
C SER A 753 -14.21 34.09 11.06
N HIS A 754 -14.52 34.00 12.35
CA HIS A 754 -15.86 33.72 12.87
C HIS A 754 -16.77 34.94 12.69
N ASP A 755 -16.31 36.15 12.99
CA ASP A 755 -17.09 37.38 12.74
C ASP A 755 -17.47 37.51 11.25
N ARG A 756 -16.52 37.20 10.34
CA ARG A 756 -16.76 37.20 8.88
C ARG A 756 -17.84 36.21 8.47
N MET A 757 -17.86 35.01 9.06
CA MET A 757 -18.88 33.98 8.83
C MET A 757 -20.27 34.49 9.22
N TRP A 758 -20.41 35.08 10.42
CA TRP A 758 -21.69 35.63 10.89
C TRP A 758 -22.20 36.75 9.98
N ILE A 759 -21.34 37.68 9.55
CA ILE A 759 -21.73 38.77 8.64
C ILE A 759 -22.22 38.24 7.29
N HIS A 760 -21.57 37.22 6.72
CA HIS A 760 -22.02 36.58 5.49
C HIS A 760 -23.38 35.88 5.69
N GLN A 761 -23.52 35.05 6.73
CA GLN A 761 -24.75 34.32 7.04
C GLN A 761 -25.95 35.26 7.30
N ILE A 762 -25.76 36.32 8.09
CA ILE A 762 -26.81 37.30 8.40
C ILE A 762 -27.18 38.12 7.15
N ALA A 763 -26.22 38.47 6.29
CA ALA A 763 -26.52 39.12 5.01
C ALA A 763 -27.32 38.22 4.07
N GLU A 764 -27.05 36.91 4.05
CA GLU A 764 -27.80 35.91 3.29
C GLU A 764 -29.23 35.73 3.83
N GLU A 765 -29.40 35.63 5.16
CA GLU A 765 -30.73 35.62 5.82
C GLU A 765 -31.59 36.83 5.46
N HIS A 766 -30.98 38.01 5.29
CA HIS A 766 -31.65 39.24 4.86
C HIS A 766 -31.74 39.41 3.32
N GLY A 767 -31.31 38.42 2.52
CA GLY A 767 -31.39 38.44 1.06
C GLY A 767 -30.47 39.48 0.38
N LEU A 768 -29.44 39.95 1.08
CA LEU A 768 -28.49 40.96 0.63
C LEU A 768 -27.33 40.32 -0.15
N ARG A 769 -26.69 41.10 -1.02
CA ARG A 769 -25.49 40.66 -1.74
C ARG A 769 -24.25 40.95 -0.90
N HIS A 770 -23.51 39.92 -0.54
CA HIS A 770 -22.28 40.01 0.25
C HIS A 770 -21.03 39.61 -0.56
N ASP A 771 -20.03 40.48 -0.64
CA ASP A 771 -18.78 40.26 -1.38
C ASP A 771 -17.55 40.57 -0.49
N SER A 772 -16.62 39.62 -0.38
CA SER A 772 -15.43 39.71 0.47
C SER A 772 -14.20 40.17 -0.34
N THR A 773 -14.04 41.49 -0.49
CA THR A 773 -13.11 42.16 -1.41
C THR A 773 -11.74 42.50 -0.80
N GLY A 774 -10.68 42.44 -1.62
CA GLY A 774 -9.31 42.81 -1.26
C GLY A 774 -8.39 41.63 -0.92
N GLU A 775 -7.08 41.86 -0.99
CA GLU A 775 -6.05 40.82 -0.86
C GLU A 775 -5.50 40.67 0.56
N GLY A 776 -5.29 39.42 0.99
CA GLY A 776 -4.62 39.08 2.25
C GLY A 776 -5.15 39.84 3.47
N LYS A 777 -4.25 40.50 4.22
CA LYS A 777 -4.58 41.26 5.44
C LYS A 777 -5.38 42.55 5.19
N LYS A 778 -5.69 42.91 3.94
CA LYS A 778 -6.54 44.07 3.58
C LYS A 778 -7.97 43.67 3.19
N ARG A 779 -8.34 42.39 3.30
CA ARG A 779 -9.65 41.88 2.87
C ARG A 779 -10.79 42.30 3.81
N PHE A 780 -11.77 43.03 3.28
CA PHE A 780 -12.94 43.59 3.97
C PHE A 780 -14.24 43.03 3.39
N ILE A 781 -15.36 43.08 4.12
CA ILE A 781 -16.66 42.62 3.61
C ILE A 781 -17.47 43.83 3.15
N THR A 782 -18.04 43.74 1.95
CA THR A 782 -19.08 44.65 1.46
C THR A 782 -20.42 43.92 1.48
N VAL A 783 -21.45 44.51 2.10
CA VAL A 783 -22.85 44.06 2.01
C VAL A 783 -23.65 45.12 1.25
N SER A 784 -24.55 44.70 0.35
CA SER A 784 -25.23 45.61 -0.58
C SER A 784 -26.66 45.17 -0.90
N LYS A 785 -27.52 46.15 -1.17
CA LYS A 785 -28.94 45.91 -1.54
C LYS A 785 -29.07 45.59 -3.03
N ARG A 786 -29.99 44.69 -3.39
CA ARG A 786 -30.31 44.42 -4.80
C ARG A 786 -30.95 45.63 -5.46
N ALA A 787 -30.24 46.28 -6.37
CA ALA A 787 -30.83 47.21 -7.32
C ALA A 787 -31.75 46.47 -8.33
N PRO A 788 -32.79 47.10 -8.88
CA PRO A 788 -33.59 46.52 -9.95
C PRO A 788 -32.73 46.30 -11.22
N PRO A 789 -33.05 45.28 -12.04
CA PRO A 789 -32.23 44.91 -13.20
C PRO A 789 -32.24 45.99 -14.28
N ALA A 790 -31.05 46.37 -14.74
CA ALA A 790 -30.88 47.20 -15.93
C ALA A 790 -31.30 46.43 -17.21
N PRO A 791 -31.84 47.09 -18.24
CA PRO A 791 -32.22 46.43 -19.49
C PRO A 791 -30.98 45.89 -20.24
N PRO A 792 -31.11 44.79 -20.98
CA PRO A 792 -30.00 44.20 -21.72
C PRO A 792 -29.54 45.09 -22.89
N PRO A 793 -28.24 45.08 -23.25
CA PRO A 793 -27.73 45.83 -24.38
C PRO A 793 -28.23 45.27 -25.73
N PRO A 794 -28.35 46.10 -26.77
CA PRO A 794 -28.81 45.66 -28.09
C PRO A 794 -27.78 44.74 -28.76
N ALA A 795 -28.27 43.71 -29.47
CA ALA A 795 -27.43 42.78 -30.22
C ALA A 795 -26.83 43.42 -31.47
N ALA A 796 -25.54 43.19 -31.72
CA ALA A 796 -24.87 43.54 -32.97
C ALA A 796 -25.22 42.53 -34.09
N PRO A 797 -25.20 42.93 -35.38
CA PRO A 797 -25.76 42.15 -36.47
C PRO A 797 -24.85 40.99 -36.93
N ALA A 798 -25.47 39.92 -37.43
CA ALA A 798 -24.79 38.81 -38.10
C ALA A 798 -24.51 39.12 -39.59
N PRO A 799 -23.35 38.69 -40.15
CA PRO A 799 -23.07 38.78 -41.58
C PRO A 799 -23.80 37.70 -42.40
N GLY A 800 -24.03 37.99 -43.69
CA GLY A 800 -24.74 37.13 -44.64
C GLY A 800 -23.89 36.07 -45.38
N PRO A 801 -24.48 35.32 -46.33
CA PRO A 801 -23.99 33.99 -46.74
C PRO A 801 -23.44 33.86 -48.18
N THR A 802 -22.69 32.77 -48.40
CA THR A 802 -22.40 32.06 -49.68
C THR A 802 -22.14 30.58 -49.33
N GLU A 803 -22.91 29.61 -49.85
CA GLU A 803 -22.58 28.73 -51.00
C GLU A 803 -21.34 27.81 -50.78
N ALA A 804 -21.36 26.47 -50.97
CA ALA A 804 -22.39 25.46 -51.30
C ALA A 804 -21.82 24.03 -50.93
N GLU A 805 -22.37 22.83 -51.19
CA GLU A 805 -23.54 22.38 -51.98
C GLU A 805 -24.32 21.17 -51.29
N PRO A 806 -24.45 19.87 -51.73
CA PRO A 806 -25.65 19.06 -51.36
C PRO A 806 -25.33 17.61 -50.78
N PRO A 807 -26.07 16.48 -51.01
CA PRO A 807 -26.56 15.67 -49.86
C PRO A 807 -26.40 14.11 -49.99
N PRO A 808 -26.88 13.27 -49.04
CA PRO A 808 -28.30 12.88 -48.88
C PRO A 808 -28.75 12.87 -47.39
N GLY A 809 -30.01 12.62 -47.00
CA GLY A 809 -31.25 12.31 -47.71
C GLY A 809 -32.44 12.29 -46.72
N GLU A 810 -33.68 12.14 -47.20
CA GLU A 810 -34.90 12.40 -46.40
C GLU A 810 -35.19 11.38 -45.28
N GLN A 811 -35.71 11.86 -44.14
CA GLN A 811 -36.75 11.12 -43.41
C GLN A 811 -37.63 12.01 -42.52
N SER A 812 -38.91 11.59 -42.40
CA SER A 812 -40.01 12.28 -41.73
C SER A 812 -39.77 12.61 -40.25
N GLY A 813 -40.20 13.80 -39.83
CA GLY A 813 -40.33 14.13 -38.41
C GLY A 813 -41.38 13.28 -37.69
N ARG A 814 -41.17 13.06 -36.39
CA ARG A 814 -42.15 12.53 -35.41
C ARG A 814 -41.93 13.24 -34.07
N ASP A 815 -43.01 13.48 -33.35
CA ASP A 815 -43.01 14.12 -32.04
C ASP A 815 -42.24 13.31 -30.97
N PRO A 816 -41.69 13.96 -29.92
CA PRO A 816 -40.98 13.27 -28.86
C PRO A 816 -41.92 12.32 -28.08
N PRO A 817 -41.47 11.08 -27.75
CA PRO A 817 -42.33 10.08 -27.12
C PRO A 817 -42.61 10.39 -25.64
N ASP A 818 -43.85 10.14 -25.20
CA ASP A 818 -44.22 10.24 -23.78
C ASP A 818 -43.47 9.19 -22.94
N LEU A 819 -42.60 9.68 -22.06
CA LEU A 819 -41.79 8.87 -21.15
C LEU A 819 -42.63 8.12 -20.12
N LYS A 820 -43.87 8.55 -19.80
CA LYS A 820 -44.77 7.81 -18.91
C LYS A 820 -45.31 6.54 -19.56
N ALA A 821 -45.67 6.58 -20.84
CA ALA A 821 -46.11 5.39 -21.58
C ALA A 821 -45.02 4.30 -21.60
N LEU A 822 -43.77 4.68 -21.93
CA LEU A 822 -42.63 3.76 -21.95
C LEU A 822 -42.27 3.20 -20.56
N HIS A 823 -42.48 3.98 -19.49
CA HIS A 823 -42.28 3.51 -18.11
C HIS A 823 -43.33 2.46 -17.69
N LEU A 824 -44.60 2.68 -18.05
CA LEU A 824 -45.70 1.74 -17.78
C LEU A 824 -45.54 0.43 -18.58
N GLU A 825 -45.14 0.50 -19.85
CA GLU A 825 -44.78 -0.69 -20.63
C GLU A 825 -43.64 -1.48 -19.98
N ARG A 826 -42.59 -0.81 -19.48
CA ARG A 826 -41.48 -1.49 -18.80
C ARG A 826 -41.95 -2.22 -17.54
N LEU A 827 -42.77 -1.59 -16.71
CA LEU A 827 -43.34 -2.20 -15.50
C LEU A 827 -44.26 -3.40 -15.81
N GLN A 828 -45.03 -3.34 -16.91
CA GLN A 828 -45.84 -4.46 -17.36
C GLN A 828 -44.96 -5.63 -17.87
N ARG A 829 -43.92 -5.34 -18.67
CA ARG A 829 -42.95 -6.34 -19.15
C ARG A 829 -42.13 -6.97 -18.02
N GLU A 830 -41.92 -6.27 -16.90
CA GLU A 830 -41.27 -6.85 -15.70
C GLU A 830 -42.22 -7.72 -14.87
N LYS A 831 -43.51 -7.36 -14.77
CA LYS A 831 -44.53 -8.24 -14.16
C LYS A 831 -44.70 -9.54 -14.94
N SER A 832 -44.82 -9.48 -16.28
CA SER A 832 -44.89 -10.66 -17.15
C SER A 832 -43.60 -11.49 -17.21
N ARG A 833 -42.58 -11.15 -16.42
CA ARG A 833 -41.29 -11.84 -16.33
C ARG A 833 -41.05 -12.52 -14.98
N ARG A 834 -41.99 -12.41 -14.02
CA ARG A 834 -41.91 -13.03 -12.69
C ARG A 834 -42.78 -14.29 -12.52
N GLU A 835 -43.63 -14.58 -13.50
CA GLU A 835 -44.31 -15.86 -13.68
C GLU A 835 -43.81 -16.38 -15.05
N PRO A 836 -42.89 -17.37 -15.12
CA PRO A 836 -43.10 -18.69 -14.54
C PRO A 836 -41.84 -19.38 -13.96
N GLN A 837 -41.78 -19.59 -12.63
CA GLN A 837 -40.83 -20.53 -12.00
C GLN A 837 -41.46 -21.41 -10.89
N ALA A 838 -42.78 -21.61 -10.94
CA ALA A 838 -43.51 -22.46 -9.99
C ALA A 838 -44.07 -23.75 -10.60
N GLU A 839 -43.84 -24.03 -11.89
CA GLU A 839 -44.57 -25.10 -12.60
C GLU A 839 -43.74 -25.83 -13.68
N GLN A 840 -42.60 -26.43 -13.27
CA GLN A 840 -41.91 -27.44 -14.08
C GLN A 840 -41.02 -28.36 -13.23
N GLY A 841 -41.67 -29.17 -12.37
CA GLY A 841 -41.02 -30.11 -11.45
C GLY A 841 -41.66 -31.49 -11.33
N GLN A 842 -42.59 -31.83 -12.24
CA GLN A 842 -43.32 -33.11 -12.20
C GLN A 842 -43.51 -33.71 -13.60
N GLN A 843 -42.74 -34.75 -13.93
CA GLN A 843 -43.15 -36.00 -14.63
C GLN A 843 -41.93 -36.71 -15.26
N ALA A 844 -41.30 -37.67 -14.55
CA ALA A 844 -40.39 -38.65 -15.19
C ALA A 844 -40.04 -39.91 -14.34
N SER A 845 -40.94 -40.48 -13.52
CA SER A 845 -40.76 -41.86 -13.00
C SER A 845 -42.06 -42.52 -12.53
N ARG A 846 -42.64 -43.40 -13.36
CA ARG A 846 -43.69 -44.35 -12.95
C ARG A 846 -43.08 -45.72 -12.67
N SER A 847 -43.16 -46.20 -11.43
CA SER A 847 -43.10 -47.64 -11.12
C SER A 847 -43.85 -47.93 -9.81
N GLY A 848 -44.62 -49.03 -9.79
CA GLY A 848 -45.55 -49.36 -8.69
C GLY A 848 -44.92 -50.11 -7.50
N PRO A 849 -45.63 -50.20 -6.36
CA PRO A 849 -45.07 -50.64 -5.09
C PRO A 849 -45.20 -52.15 -4.82
N ARG A 850 -44.38 -52.70 -3.90
CA ARG A 850 -44.64 -54.00 -3.23
C ARG A 850 -44.06 -54.10 -1.79
N LYS A 851 -44.99 -54.14 -0.82
CA LYS A 851 -44.97 -54.83 0.50
C LYS A 851 -43.84 -54.59 1.53
N LEU A 852 -44.23 -54.05 2.70
CA LEU A 852 -44.31 -54.67 4.06
C LEU A 852 -43.15 -55.60 4.54
N PRO A 853 -42.88 -55.77 5.88
CA PRO A 853 -43.70 -55.45 7.09
C PRO A 853 -43.10 -54.32 7.99
N GLU A 854 -43.80 -53.67 8.94
CA GLU A 854 -44.35 -54.10 10.26
C GLU A 854 -43.29 -54.47 11.33
N LYS A 855 -43.40 -54.22 12.67
CA LYS A 855 -44.50 -53.70 13.54
C LYS A 855 -43.97 -53.36 14.97
N LYS A 856 -44.65 -52.44 15.70
CA LYS A 856 -44.82 -52.39 17.20
C LYS A 856 -43.56 -52.09 18.05
N LYS A 857 -43.57 -51.61 19.32
CA LYS A 857 -44.55 -51.07 20.33
C LYS A 857 -43.72 -50.45 21.51
N LYS A 858 -44.20 -49.74 22.56
CA LYS A 858 -45.54 -49.38 23.11
C LYS A 858 -45.43 -48.14 24.04
N LYS A 859 -46.53 -47.39 24.21
CA LYS A 859 -47.07 -46.68 25.42
C LYS A 859 -46.10 -46.04 26.46
N GLU A 860 -46.16 -44.72 26.72
CA GLU A 860 -47.18 -43.90 27.45
C GLU A 860 -47.14 -44.01 28.99
N VAL A 861 -47.29 -42.87 29.69
CA VAL A 861 -48.21 -42.65 30.84
C VAL A 861 -48.25 -41.16 31.28
N LYS A 862 -49.46 -40.55 31.33
CA LYS A 862 -49.92 -39.32 32.06
C LYS A 862 -49.12 -37.99 31.89
N GLY A 863 -49.68 -36.77 31.73
CA GLY A 863 -51.04 -36.22 31.91
C GLY A 863 -51.23 -35.64 33.33
N HIS A 864 -51.73 -34.42 33.62
CA HIS A 864 -52.29 -33.27 32.84
C HIS A 864 -51.65 -31.95 33.43
N VAL A 865 -51.97 -30.68 33.15
CA VAL A 865 -53.23 -29.94 32.84
C VAL A 865 -52.92 -28.80 31.85
N ALA A 866 -53.91 -28.33 31.08
CA ALA A 866 -53.77 -27.24 30.10
C ALA A 866 -54.22 -25.87 30.64
N VAL A 867 -53.89 -24.82 29.89
CA VAL A 867 -54.66 -23.56 29.84
C VAL A 867 -55.12 -23.41 28.40
N ASP A 868 -56.40 -23.18 28.18
CA ASP A 868 -56.98 -23.21 26.83
C ASP A 868 -56.52 -22.04 25.96
N LEU A 869 -56.28 -22.34 24.69
CA LEU A 869 -56.12 -21.36 23.61
C LEU A 869 -57.46 -21.28 22.84
N PRO A 870 -57.87 -20.09 22.35
CA PRO A 870 -59.03 -19.96 21.48
C PRO A 870 -58.80 -20.68 20.14
N GLY A 871 -59.90 -21.07 19.48
CA GLY A 871 -59.87 -21.85 18.24
C GLY A 871 -59.24 -21.12 17.05
N GLU A 872 -58.72 -21.89 16.09
CA GLU A 872 -57.84 -21.42 15.01
C GLU A 872 -58.53 -20.61 13.87
N GLU A 873 -59.79 -20.20 14.04
CA GLU A 873 -60.59 -19.55 12.98
C GLU A 873 -60.63 -18.00 13.06
N ASP A 874 -59.93 -17.38 14.02
CA ASP A 874 -59.75 -15.92 14.08
C ASP A 874 -58.27 -15.53 14.06
N PHE A 875 -57.77 -15.28 12.85
CA PHE A 875 -56.35 -14.97 12.60
C PHE A 875 -55.94 -13.61 13.19
N ASP A 876 -56.84 -12.62 13.18
CA ASP A 876 -56.55 -11.28 13.74
C ASP A 876 -56.54 -11.32 15.27
N ALA A 877 -57.32 -12.19 15.91
CA ALA A 877 -57.21 -12.46 17.34
C ALA A 877 -55.86 -13.12 17.70
N LEU A 878 -55.38 -14.07 16.90
CA LEU A 878 -54.06 -14.70 17.08
C LEU A 878 -52.90 -13.72 16.86
N VAL A 879 -52.97 -12.90 15.80
CA VAL A 879 -51.99 -11.82 15.56
C VAL A 879 -52.02 -10.80 16.70
N SER A 880 -53.20 -10.40 17.17
CA SER A 880 -53.34 -9.49 18.31
C SER A 880 -52.76 -10.08 19.60
N ALA A 881 -52.93 -11.39 19.85
CA ALA A 881 -52.33 -12.07 20.99
C ALA A 881 -50.79 -12.13 20.89
N ALA A 882 -50.24 -12.41 19.71
CA ALA A 882 -48.80 -12.42 19.46
C ALA A 882 -48.17 -11.01 19.63
N VAL A 883 -48.79 -9.98 19.03
CA VAL A 883 -48.38 -8.57 19.18
C VAL A 883 -48.46 -8.13 20.64
N LYS A 884 -49.46 -8.60 21.40
CA LYS A 884 -49.58 -8.30 22.83
C LYS A 884 -48.49 -9.00 23.66
N ALA A 885 -48.09 -10.21 23.30
CA ALA A 885 -46.99 -10.93 23.95
C ALA A 885 -45.64 -10.23 23.74
N ASP A 886 -45.28 -9.90 22.48
CA ASP A 886 -44.01 -9.23 22.14
C ASP A 886 -43.87 -7.82 22.73
N ASN A 887 -45.00 -7.17 23.05
CA ASN A 887 -45.04 -5.88 23.73
C ASN A 887 -45.03 -5.97 25.27
N THR A 888 -44.97 -7.17 25.85
CA THR A 888 -44.80 -7.39 27.31
C THR A 888 -43.43 -7.96 27.67
N CYS A 889 -42.95 -7.62 28.88
CA CYS A 889 -41.65 -8.07 29.37
C CYS A 889 -41.56 -9.61 29.47
N GLY A 890 -40.55 -10.22 28.83
CA GLY A 890 -40.37 -11.67 28.74
C GLY A 890 -40.06 -12.43 30.04
N LEU A 891 -40.21 -11.78 31.20
CA LEU A 891 -40.12 -12.38 32.54
C LEU A 891 -41.54 -12.69 33.05
N ALA A 892 -41.83 -13.96 33.33
CA ALA A 892 -43.18 -14.51 33.55
C ALA A 892 -44.00 -13.98 34.75
N LYS A 893 -43.58 -12.89 35.39
CA LYS A 893 -44.33 -12.16 36.44
C LYS A 893 -44.31 -10.64 36.24
N CYS A 894 -43.88 -10.14 35.07
CA CYS A 894 -43.75 -8.71 34.81
C CYS A 894 -44.71 -8.26 33.69
N THR A 895 -45.69 -7.42 34.03
CA THR A 895 -46.67 -6.86 33.11
C THR A 895 -46.21 -5.55 32.44
N ALA A 896 -44.96 -5.13 32.64
CA ALA A 896 -44.45 -3.89 32.07
C ALA A 896 -44.36 -3.96 30.53
N SER A 897 -44.81 -2.91 29.86
CA SER A 897 -44.66 -2.78 28.41
C SER A 897 -43.19 -2.62 28.00
N VAL A 898 -42.83 -3.24 26.88
CA VAL A 898 -41.50 -3.18 26.26
C VAL A 898 -41.52 -2.58 24.85
N ALA A 899 -42.65 -1.99 24.44
CA ALA A 899 -42.87 -1.46 23.09
C ALA A 899 -41.88 -0.35 22.70
N THR A 900 -41.58 0.57 23.63
CA THR A 900 -40.75 1.77 23.37
C THR A 900 -39.38 1.75 24.05
N LEU A 901 -39.25 1.11 25.22
CA LEU A 901 -38.03 1.07 26.04
C LEU A 901 -37.59 -0.36 26.42
N GLY A 902 -38.00 -1.35 25.63
CA GLY A 902 -37.60 -2.74 25.79
C GLY A 902 -36.20 -3.03 25.25
N GLN A 903 -35.32 -3.59 26.09
CA GLN A 903 -34.03 -4.10 25.63
C GLN A 903 -34.07 -5.60 25.33
N LEU A 904 -33.39 -6.01 24.27
CA LEU A 904 -33.29 -7.39 23.80
C LEU A 904 -32.13 -8.11 24.48
N CYS A 905 -32.38 -9.23 25.16
CA CYS A 905 -31.29 -10.06 25.69
C CYS A 905 -30.64 -10.89 24.57
N LEU A 906 -29.38 -10.58 24.25
CA LEU A 906 -28.56 -11.26 23.24
C LEU A 906 -28.31 -12.77 23.52
N HIS A 907 -28.70 -13.30 24.67
CA HIS A 907 -28.50 -14.71 25.06
C HIS A 907 -29.78 -15.58 25.04
N CYS A 908 -30.95 -14.96 24.87
CA CYS A 908 -32.24 -15.68 24.74
C CYS A 908 -33.22 -15.08 23.72
N GLY A 909 -32.92 -13.93 23.10
CA GLY A 909 -33.74 -13.32 22.04
C GLY A 909 -35.05 -12.69 22.51
N ARG A 910 -35.28 -12.55 23.81
CA ARG A 910 -36.50 -11.93 24.38
C ARG A 910 -36.28 -10.47 24.76
N ARG A 911 -37.34 -9.66 24.64
CA ARG A 911 -37.37 -8.27 25.14
C ARG A 911 -37.76 -8.20 26.61
N PHE A 912 -37.11 -7.31 27.35
CA PHE A 912 -37.35 -7.06 28.77
C PHE A 912 -37.37 -5.57 29.06
N CYS A 913 -38.11 -5.16 30.08
CA CYS A 913 -38.10 -3.78 30.58
C CYS A 913 -36.76 -3.48 31.27
N LEU A 914 -36.43 -2.18 31.42
CA LEU A 914 -35.14 -1.73 31.94
C LEU A 914 -34.77 -2.29 33.33
N SER A 915 -35.74 -2.68 34.17
CA SER A 915 -35.51 -3.35 35.45
C SER A 915 -35.15 -4.84 35.36
N HIS A 916 -35.44 -5.53 34.24
CA HIS A 916 -35.31 -6.99 34.10
C HIS A 916 -34.41 -7.42 32.93
N HIS A 917 -33.86 -6.47 32.16
CA HIS A 917 -33.01 -6.73 30.99
C HIS A 917 -31.63 -7.34 31.31
N LEU A 918 -31.16 -7.25 32.55
CA LEU A 918 -29.88 -7.84 32.96
C LEU A 918 -29.94 -9.38 32.89
N PRO A 919 -29.00 -10.07 32.22
CA PRO A 919 -29.03 -11.53 32.04
C PRO A 919 -29.17 -12.34 33.33
N GLU A 920 -28.59 -11.86 34.43
CA GLU A 920 -28.72 -12.41 35.78
C GLU A 920 -30.18 -12.62 36.22
N ILE A 921 -31.08 -11.70 35.86
CA ILE A 921 -32.44 -11.62 36.42
C ILE A 921 -33.39 -12.62 35.75
N HIS A 922 -33.16 -12.93 34.48
CA HIS A 922 -33.97 -13.86 33.68
C HIS A 922 -33.17 -15.14 33.28
N SER A 923 -32.33 -15.62 34.20
CA SER A 923 -31.61 -16.91 34.10
C SER A 923 -30.62 -17.05 32.93
N CYS A 924 -30.22 -15.96 32.27
CA CYS A 924 -29.20 -15.94 31.23
C CYS A 924 -27.78 -15.61 31.74
N GLY A 925 -27.64 -15.27 33.03
CA GLY A 925 -26.38 -14.82 33.65
C GLY A 925 -25.19 -15.78 33.47
N GLU A 926 -25.40 -17.10 33.46
CA GLU A 926 -24.32 -18.05 33.20
C GLU A 926 -23.80 -17.99 31.76
N ARG A 927 -24.69 -17.82 30.77
CA ARG A 927 -24.30 -17.62 29.36
C ARG A 927 -23.57 -16.29 29.18
N ALA A 928 -24.03 -15.22 29.82
CA ALA A 928 -23.36 -13.92 29.83
C ALA A 928 -21.96 -14.01 30.43
N ARG A 929 -21.80 -14.68 31.58
CA ARG A 929 -20.51 -14.88 32.25
C ARG A 929 -19.56 -15.79 31.46
N ALA A 930 -20.07 -16.82 30.79
CA ALA A 930 -19.28 -17.66 29.89
C ALA A 930 -18.77 -16.87 28.68
N HIS A 931 -19.65 -16.10 28.04
CA HIS A 931 -19.32 -15.23 26.91
C HIS A 931 -18.29 -14.14 27.31
N ALA A 932 -18.46 -13.50 28.47
CA ALA A 932 -17.51 -12.53 29.00
C ALA A 932 -16.13 -13.15 29.27
N ARG A 933 -16.05 -14.36 29.85
CA ARG A 933 -14.79 -15.10 30.02
C ARG A 933 -14.12 -15.43 28.68
N GLN A 934 -14.90 -15.82 27.67
CA GLN A 934 -14.39 -16.06 26.31
C GLN A 934 -13.86 -14.79 25.66
N ARG A 935 -14.50 -13.64 25.85
CA ARG A 935 -14.00 -12.33 25.40
C ARG A 935 -12.71 -11.94 26.12
N ILE A 936 -12.67 -11.98 27.45
CA ILE A 936 -11.46 -11.70 28.24
C ILE A 936 -10.28 -12.61 27.81
N SER A 937 -10.54 -13.90 27.56
CA SER A 937 -9.54 -14.87 27.07
C SER A 937 -9.10 -14.68 25.61
N ARG A 938 -9.74 -13.77 24.86
CA ARG A 938 -9.51 -13.54 23.41
C ARG A 938 -9.06 -12.10 23.10
N GLU A 939 -9.48 -11.14 23.91
CA GLU A 939 -9.29 -9.70 23.73
C GLU A 939 -8.35 -9.11 24.81
N GLY A 940 -8.03 -9.87 25.87
CA GLY A 940 -6.98 -9.55 26.86
C GLY A 940 -7.28 -8.39 27.84
N VAL A 941 -8.14 -7.46 27.46
CA VAL A 941 -8.40 -6.22 28.22
C VAL A 941 -9.55 -6.39 29.23
N LEU A 942 -9.31 -5.93 30.46
CA LEU A 942 -10.34 -5.73 31.48
C LEU A 942 -10.79 -4.26 31.50
N TYR A 943 -12.03 -3.99 31.07
CA TYR A 943 -12.66 -2.69 31.32
C TYR A 943 -13.12 -2.57 32.77
N ALA A 944 -12.71 -1.49 33.44
CA ALA A 944 -13.05 -1.23 34.83
C ALA A 944 -14.47 -0.66 34.95
N GLY A 945 -15.45 -1.54 35.25
CA GLY A 945 -16.70 -1.11 35.87
C GLY A 945 -16.45 -0.45 37.23
N SER A 946 -17.39 0.36 37.72
CA SER A 946 -17.21 1.27 38.86
C SER A 946 -16.89 0.58 40.20
N GLY A 947 -15.60 0.32 40.42
CA GLY A 947 -15.02 -0.12 41.68
C GLY A 947 -13.71 0.64 41.93
N THR A 948 -13.39 0.91 43.20
CA THR A 948 -12.17 1.64 43.58
C THR A 948 -10.91 0.92 43.10
N LYS A 949 -10.02 1.63 42.38
CA LYS A 949 -8.76 1.09 41.85
C LYS A 949 -7.97 0.38 42.94
N ASP A 950 -7.80 -0.93 42.79
CA ASP A 950 -6.94 -1.71 43.67
C ASP A 950 -5.47 -1.29 43.45
N ARG A 951 -4.74 -1.04 44.54
CA ARG A 951 -3.37 -0.51 44.45
C ARG A 951 -2.41 -1.63 44.09
N SER A 952 -1.94 -1.64 42.85
CA SER A 952 -0.91 -2.56 42.36
C SER A 952 0.27 -2.65 43.33
N LEU A 953 0.45 -3.81 43.95
CA LEU A 953 1.50 -4.03 44.94
C LEU A 953 2.89 -3.83 44.32
N ASP A 954 3.67 -2.94 44.93
CA ASP A 954 5.08 -2.68 44.65
C ASP A 954 5.86 -3.97 44.27
N PRO A 955 6.56 -4.01 43.12
CA PRO A 955 7.33 -5.17 42.68
C PRO A 955 8.30 -5.72 43.74
N ALA A 956 8.91 -4.87 44.57
CA ALA A 956 9.81 -5.30 45.64
C ALA A 956 9.05 -6.08 46.74
N ARG A 957 7.88 -5.58 47.17
CA ARG A 957 6.96 -6.32 48.05
C ARG A 957 6.43 -7.61 47.40
N ARG A 958 6.08 -7.58 46.11
CA ARG A 958 5.62 -8.78 45.39
C ARG A 958 6.70 -9.87 45.36
N ALA A 959 7.95 -9.50 45.05
CA ALA A 959 9.08 -10.42 45.09
C ALA A 959 9.39 -10.93 46.52
N GLN A 960 9.24 -10.09 47.55
CA GLN A 960 9.44 -10.51 48.94
C GLN A 960 8.34 -11.47 49.43
N LEU A 961 7.09 -11.27 49.00
CA LEU A 961 5.98 -12.18 49.26
C LEU A 961 6.15 -13.52 48.52
N GLN A 962 6.60 -13.49 47.26
CA GLN A 962 6.91 -14.71 46.48
C GLN A 962 7.92 -15.58 47.22
N ARG A 963 9.08 -15.03 47.61
CA ARG A 963 10.12 -15.77 48.37
C ARG A 963 9.61 -16.33 49.71
N ARG A 964 8.66 -15.66 50.37
CA ARG A 964 8.01 -16.17 51.59
C ARG A 964 7.01 -17.30 51.31
N LEU A 965 6.30 -17.23 50.19
CA LEU A 965 5.42 -18.30 49.71
C LEU A 965 6.25 -19.55 49.35
N ASP A 966 7.32 -19.38 48.58
CA ASP A 966 8.22 -20.46 48.17
C ASP A 966 8.89 -21.12 49.39
N LYS A 967 9.31 -20.34 50.40
CA LYS A 967 9.81 -20.88 51.67
C LYS A 967 8.74 -21.69 52.40
N LYS A 968 7.51 -21.20 52.52
CA LYS A 968 6.40 -21.95 53.13
C LYS A 968 6.02 -23.21 52.34
N LEU A 969 6.11 -23.19 51.00
CA LEU A 969 5.92 -24.37 50.16
C LEU A 969 7.03 -25.40 50.38
N GLY A 970 8.28 -24.96 50.57
CA GLY A 970 9.38 -25.81 51.02
C GLY A 970 9.12 -26.46 52.39
N GLU A 971 8.70 -25.66 53.38
CA GLU A 971 8.35 -26.12 54.73
C GLU A 971 7.16 -27.10 54.74
N LEU A 972 6.13 -26.87 53.91
CA LEU A 972 5.01 -27.79 53.72
C LEU A 972 5.40 -29.07 52.95
N THR A 973 6.41 -28.99 52.07
CA THR A 973 6.90 -30.14 51.31
C THR A 973 7.82 -31.04 52.12
N SER A 974 8.63 -30.48 53.04
CA SER A 974 9.39 -31.27 54.01
C SER A 974 8.47 -31.94 55.04
N GLN A 975 7.45 -31.22 55.55
CA GLN A 975 6.39 -31.81 56.38
C GLN A 975 5.65 -32.98 55.67
N ARG A 976 5.49 -32.93 54.34
CA ARG A 976 4.87 -34.01 53.54
C ARG A 976 5.79 -35.20 53.22
N LYS A 977 7.11 -35.09 53.40
CA LYS A 977 8.05 -36.22 53.21
C LYS A 977 8.26 -37.06 54.47
N GLY A 978 7.96 -36.52 55.66
CA GLY A 978 8.20 -37.18 56.96
C GLY A 978 7.10 -38.12 57.45
N LYS A 979 6.48 -38.97 56.61
CA LYS A 979 5.53 -40.01 57.09
C LYS A 979 5.22 -41.15 56.09
N ARG A 980 6.24 -41.75 55.46
CA ARG A 980 6.05 -42.93 54.57
C ARG A 980 7.14 -44.02 54.65
N LYS A 981 7.75 -44.18 55.83
CA LYS A 981 8.54 -45.36 56.23
C LYS A 981 8.22 -45.70 57.68
N GLU A 982 7.21 -46.53 57.89
CA GLU A 982 7.02 -47.39 59.06
C GLU A 982 5.85 -48.34 58.79
N LYS A 983 6.05 -49.63 59.13
CA LYS A 983 5.18 -50.80 58.86
C LYS A 983 4.97 -51.17 57.37
N GLU A 984 5.09 -52.42 56.92
CA GLU A 984 5.71 -53.66 57.45
C GLU A 984 5.51 -54.00 58.94
N LYS A 985 4.24 -54.09 59.36
CA LYS A 985 3.66 -54.96 60.42
C LYS A 985 2.31 -54.40 60.85
#